data_AF-A0A368PLI0-F1
#
_entry.id   AF-A0A368PLI0-F1
#
_cell.length_a   1.000
_cell.length_b   1.000
_cell.length_c   1.000
_cell.angle_alpha   90.00
_cell.angle_beta   90.00
_cell.angle_gamma   90.00
#
_symmetry.space_group_name_H-M   'P 1'
#
loop_
_entity.id
_entity.type
_entity.pdbx_description
1 polymer ?
#
loop_
_entity_poly.entity_id
_entity_poly.type
_entity_poly.pdbx_seq_one_letter_code
_entity_poly.pdbx_strand_id
1 'polypeptide(L)'
;MFLEVHETRSRAHAAAQEEGKAASKKQKTESKDQERGQHVTSKNKKSAENKGQDGESEAPMKNRKLKAEESEPNGKGTAAREFTEFCKAIGEHLSVEDMRKILQANEQDASGSEDAVVARCEDMMFYGPLKKCPICGGQLEFKGWKYKCTGNYSEWAHCTFSTNDPPRKSGPIEVPEDIKDDFVHKWLKQQEGKEFPKRDVDEEAHIFSGMMIALSGRMSRSHGYFKEQITKHGGKVNNSVLGVTCVVASPAERDKGGSGGFAEALERGTPVVSENWIMDSIEKKEVQPLAAYDIASDVVPEGRGLPLGQLDPSEEAIETLAAEVKLAGKRAVHKDSKLEKDGGCIFEKDGIIYNCAFALCDLGCDMNQLCIMQLVMVPENRLHLFYKKGPIGHDQMAEERVEDFGSRVNDAIKEFVRLFEEVTGNEFEPWEREKKFEKKSMKMYPLDMDVGVDVRHGGAALRQLGTAAAHCKLDPAVSFLVKQLCGQEIYRYALMEMAQDLPDLPIGMLSDLHLRRGEEMLLQMRRDAESVPESGPEADAFWTEISAKWFTLFPTTRPYVLRGFEQIADNVASGLETIRDINDASRLIGDVFGSTLDDPLSECYKKLGCSINPVAEDSEDYKMILRYLETTYEPVKVDDVVYGVSVERIYAVESSSFPSYEKIKNLPNKILLWCGTRSSNLLRHLHKGFLPAVCHLPVPGYMFGKAIVCSDAAAEAARYGFTAVDRPEGYLVLAVASLGNEITEVTGTPGAEVLDLHCFSSSWLSLSLLSEH
;
A
#
# COMPACT_ATOMS: atom_id res chain seq x y z
N MET A 1 2.68 32.32 1.40
CA MET A 1 2.01 32.72 0.15
C MET A 1 1.03 31.62 -0.24
N PHE A 2 -0.15 31.97 -0.71
CA PHE A 2 -1.16 31.03 -1.24
C PHE A 2 -1.15 31.10 -2.76
N LEU A 3 -1.07 29.93 -3.40
CA LEU A 3 -0.86 29.73 -4.82
C LEU A 3 -1.95 28.84 -5.42
N GLU A 4 -2.24 29.05 -6.70
CA GLU A 4 -3.00 28.14 -7.55
C GLU A 4 -2.10 27.66 -8.69
N VAL A 5 -1.98 26.34 -8.88
CA VAL A 5 -1.31 25.73 -10.04
C VAL A 5 -2.28 25.64 -11.22
N HIS A 6 -1.89 26.12 -12.40
CA HIS A 6 -2.76 26.17 -13.57
C HIS A 6 -2.17 25.48 -14.81
N GLU A 7 -2.99 24.69 -15.51
CA GLU A 7 -2.65 24.10 -16.80
C GLU A 7 -2.75 25.13 -17.95
N THR A 8 -1.76 25.11 -18.84
CA THR A 8 -1.89 25.66 -20.19
C THR A 8 -1.45 24.63 -21.23
N ARG A 9 -2.27 24.41 -22.26
CA ARG A 9 -2.02 23.42 -23.34
C ARG A 9 -1.61 24.11 -24.64
N SER A 10 -0.69 23.50 -25.38
CA SER A 10 -0.20 24.07 -26.64
C SER A 10 -1.32 24.19 -27.68
N ARG A 11 -1.43 25.33 -28.38
CA ARG A 11 -2.49 25.56 -29.39
C ARG A 11 -2.22 24.88 -30.74
N ALA A 12 -1.31 23.90 -30.80
CA ALA A 12 -0.93 23.22 -32.03
C ALA A 12 -2.06 22.32 -32.61
N HIS A 13 -2.85 21.67 -31.75
CA HIS A 13 -3.86 20.68 -32.17
C HIS A 13 -5.33 21.08 -31.97
N ALA A 14 -5.63 22.19 -31.30
CA ALA A 14 -7.01 22.65 -31.05
C ALA A 14 -7.80 22.97 -32.34
N ALA A 15 -7.12 23.28 -33.44
CA ALA A 15 -7.72 23.63 -34.73
C ALA A 15 -8.55 22.50 -35.38
N ALA A 16 -8.47 21.26 -34.88
CA ALA A 16 -9.19 20.11 -35.43
C ALA A 16 -10.60 19.88 -34.86
N GLN A 17 -11.04 20.65 -33.84
CA GLN A 17 -12.32 20.40 -33.15
C GLN A 17 -13.30 21.59 -33.04
N GLU A 18 -12.93 22.82 -33.42
CA GLU A 18 -13.83 23.99 -33.33
C GLU A 18 -14.54 24.42 -34.63
N GLU A 19 -14.31 23.77 -35.79
CA GLU A 19 -15.17 23.95 -36.98
C GLU A 19 -16.52 23.20 -36.84
N GLY A 20 -17.34 23.59 -35.85
CA GLY A 20 -18.49 22.76 -35.46
C GLY A 20 -19.72 23.40 -34.77
N LYS A 21 -19.76 24.70 -34.43
CA LYS A 21 -20.95 25.32 -33.79
C LYS A 21 -21.05 26.86 -33.88
N ALA A 22 -21.54 27.38 -35.01
CA ALA A 22 -21.96 28.80 -35.09
C ALA A 22 -23.01 29.12 -36.19
N ALA A 23 -24.31 28.84 -35.97
CA ALA A 23 -25.42 29.54 -36.64
C ALA A 23 -26.83 29.32 -36.02
N SER A 24 -27.41 30.40 -35.49
CA SER A 24 -28.85 30.76 -35.43
C SER A 24 -30.00 29.72 -35.46
N LYS A 25 -30.82 29.77 -34.40
CA LYS A 25 -32.24 29.37 -34.33
C LYS A 25 -33.10 29.97 -35.48
N LYS A 26 -34.05 29.21 -36.07
CA LYS A 26 -35.53 29.42 -35.90
C LYS A 26 -36.44 28.59 -36.81
N GLN A 27 -37.70 28.51 -36.34
CA GLN A 27 -38.98 28.27 -37.04
C GLN A 27 -39.52 26.83 -37.25
N LYS A 28 -40.85 26.78 -37.20
CA LYS A 28 -41.78 25.65 -37.37
C LYS A 28 -41.92 25.33 -38.89
N THR A 29 -42.61 24.29 -39.37
CA THR A 29 -43.90 23.70 -38.92
C THR A 29 -44.13 22.32 -39.55
N GLU A 30 -45.13 21.57 -39.06
CA GLU A 30 -46.05 20.64 -39.77
C GLU A 30 -45.57 19.85 -41.04
N SER A 31 -45.89 18.55 -41.23
CA SER A 31 -46.74 17.62 -40.47
C SER A 31 -46.67 16.17 -41.00
N LYS A 32 -47.27 15.23 -40.24
CA LYS A 32 -48.07 14.06 -40.67
C LYS A 32 -47.50 12.90 -41.53
N ASP A 33 -47.83 11.70 -41.00
CA ASP A 33 -48.42 10.52 -41.64
C ASP A 33 -47.60 9.49 -42.48
N GLN A 34 -47.70 8.24 -42.00
CA GLN A 34 -48.00 6.97 -42.71
C GLN A 34 -46.97 6.22 -43.58
N GLU A 35 -46.57 5.06 -43.01
CA GLU A 35 -46.72 3.68 -43.53
C GLU A 35 -46.10 3.18 -44.86
N ARG A 36 -45.64 1.91 -44.76
CA ARG A 36 -45.64 0.84 -45.78
C ARG A 36 -44.79 0.99 -47.06
N GLY A 37 -44.22 -0.14 -47.52
CA GLY A 37 -44.00 -0.32 -48.97
C GLY A 37 -42.86 -1.24 -49.40
N GLN A 38 -43.02 -2.54 -49.19
CA GLN A 38 -42.22 -3.65 -49.75
C GLN A 38 -41.58 -3.43 -51.16
N HIS A 39 -40.24 -3.61 -51.23
CA HIS A 39 -39.57 -4.64 -52.07
C HIS A 39 -39.42 -4.44 -53.61
N VAL A 40 -38.60 -5.32 -54.23
CA VAL A 40 -38.54 -5.74 -55.67
C VAL A 40 -37.30 -5.33 -56.55
N THR A 41 -36.21 -6.10 -56.41
CA THR A 41 -35.33 -6.63 -57.51
C THR A 41 -34.41 -5.66 -58.32
N SER A 42 -33.48 -6.06 -59.22
CA SER A 42 -33.23 -7.33 -59.96
C SER A 42 -31.77 -7.58 -60.44
N LYS A 43 -31.40 -8.88 -60.59
CA LYS A 43 -30.51 -9.51 -61.64
C LYS A 43 -29.00 -9.11 -61.64
N ASN A 44 -28.02 -9.90 -62.11
CA ASN A 44 -27.85 -11.17 -62.88
C ASN A 44 -26.42 -11.73 -62.54
N LYS A 45 -25.86 -12.92 -62.85
CA LYS A 45 -26.07 -14.21 -63.59
C LYS A 45 -25.28 -15.31 -62.77
N LYS A 46 -25.34 -16.66 -62.87
CA LYS A 46 -25.29 -17.71 -63.94
C LYS A 46 -23.94 -17.87 -64.67
N SER A 47 -23.38 -19.05 -65.00
CA SER A 47 -23.58 -20.51 -64.69
C SER A 47 -22.45 -21.30 -65.45
N ALA A 48 -22.10 -22.59 -65.34
CA ALA A 48 -22.80 -23.87 -65.05
C ALA A 48 -21.74 -24.99 -64.73
N GLU A 49 -21.97 -25.99 -63.87
CA GLU A 49 -22.47 -27.39 -64.10
C GLU A 49 -21.63 -28.38 -64.94
N ASN A 50 -21.35 -29.58 -64.38
CA ASN A 50 -21.65 -30.90 -65.01
C ASN A 50 -21.74 -32.04 -63.96
N LYS A 51 -22.11 -33.29 -64.35
CA LYS A 51 -22.57 -34.40 -63.46
C LYS A 51 -21.87 -35.76 -63.61
N GLY A 52 -21.99 -36.61 -62.56
CA GLY A 52 -22.01 -38.09 -62.62
C GLY A 52 -20.70 -38.84 -62.28
N GLN A 53 -20.70 -40.13 -61.90
CA GLN A 53 -21.76 -41.04 -61.42
C GLN A 53 -21.13 -42.27 -60.66
N ASP A 54 -21.96 -43.15 -60.08
CA ASP A 54 -21.73 -44.27 -59.15
C ASP A 54 -20.66 -45.35 -59.50
N GLY A 55 -20.15 -46.08 -58.48
CA GLY A 55 -19.38 -47.33 -58.64
C GLY A 55 -18.76 -47.92 -57.35
N GLU A 56 -18.86 -49.24 -57.13
CA GLU A 56 -18.31 -49.99 -55.98
C GLU A 56 -16.98 -50.71 -56.29
N SER A 57 -16.11 -50.94 -55.28
CA SER A 57 -15.44 -52.26 -55.03
C SER A 57 -14.35 -52.26 -53.93
N GLU A 58 -14.39 -53.33 -53.12
CA GLU A 58 -13.34 -54.09 -52.38
C GLU A 58 -12.02 -53.47 -51.83
N ALA A 59 -11.59 -54.00 -50.68
CA ALA A 59 -10.27 -53.77 -50.05
C ALA A 59 -9.31 -54.95 -50.32
N PRO A 60 -7.98 -54.80 -50.08
CA PRO A 60 -7.43 -55.49 -48.89
C PRO A 60 -6.19 -54.83 -48.21
N MET A 61 -5.87 -55.30 -47.00
CA MET A 61 -4.60 -55.03 -46.30
C MET A 61 -3.41 -55.83 -46.87
N LYS A 62 -2.17 -55.28 -46.82
CA LYS A 62 -0.96 -55.99 -46.30
C LYS A 62 0.36 -55.17 -46.25
N ASN A 63 0.90 -55.08 -45.04
CA ASN A 63 2.32 -55.20 -44.63
C ASN A 63 3.49 -54.93 -45.62
N ARG A 64 4.44 -54.07 -45.20
CA ARG A 64 5.76 -54.56 -44.72
C ARG A 64 6.61 -53.53 -43.93
N LYS A 65 7.43 -54.07 -43.02
CA LYS A 65 8.37 -53.37 -42.11
C LYS A 65 9.52 -52.65 -42.82
N LEU A 66 9.94 -51.52 -42.26
CA LEU A 66 11.33 -51.18 -41.88
C LEU A 66 11.21 -50.42 -40.54
N LYS A 67 11.58 -51.03 -39.41
CA LYS A 67 12.92 -51.14 -38.78
C LYS A 67 12.99 -50.11 -37.62
N ALA A 68 13.34 -50.57 -36.43
CA ALA A 68 13.61 -49.70 -35.30
C ALA A 68 15.10 -49.33 -35.27
N GLU A 69 15.40 -48.12 -34.81
CA GLU A 69 16.66 -47.77 -34.19
C GLU A 69 16.31 -47.22 -32.81
N GLU A 70 17.10 -47.58 -31.79
CA GLU A 70 16.81 -47.25 -30.40
C GLU A 70 17.32 -45.84 -30.11
N SER A 71 16.42 -44.94 -29.71
CA SER A 71 16.77 -43.67 -29.08
C SER A 71 16.25 -43.68 -27.64
N GLU A 72 17.15 -43.35 -26.71
CA GLU A 72 16.86 -43.40 -25.28
C GLU A 72 15.80 -42.35 -24.89
N PRO A 73 14.78 -42.70 -24.10
CA PRO A 73 13.81 -41.73 -23.61
C PRO A 73 14.48 -40.82 -22.58
N ASN A 74 14.72 -39.57 -22.98
CA ASN A 74 15.34 -38.53 -22.17
C ASN A 74 14.66 -38.39 -20.79
N GLY A 75 15.43 -38.47 -19.71
CA GLY A 75 14.95 -38.85 -18.36
C GLY A 75 14.01 -37.89 -17.61
N LYS A 76 13.49 -36.84 -18.25
CA LYS A 76 12.65 -35.77 -17.63
C LYS A 76 11.21 -36.19 -17.27
N GLY A 77 10.87 -37.48 -17.34
CA GLY A 77 9.49 -37.96 -17.19
C GLY A 77 9.34 -39.25 -16.38
N THR A 78 10.44 -39.78 -15.84
CA THR A 78 10.45 -40.99 -15.01
C THR A 78 10.32 -40.64 -13.53
N ALA A 79 11.15 -39.72 -13.00
CA ALA A 79 11.20 -39.42 -11.57
C ALA A 79 9.87 -38.94 -10.99
N ALA A 80 9.08 -38.12 -11.70
CA ALA A 80 7.76 -37.69 -11.25
C ALA A 80 6.72 -38.84 -11.20
N ARG A 81 6.84 -39.84 -12.08
CA ARG A 81 5.99 -41.03 -12.09
C ARG A 81 6.40 -42.00 -10.99
N GLU A 82 7.70 -42.25 -10.86
CA GLU A 82 8.29 -43.04 -9.77
C GLU A 82 7.94 -42.47 -8.39
N PHE A 83 7.95 -41.13 -8.24
CA PHE A 83 7.47 -40.46 -7.02
C PHE A 83 5.99 -40.73 -6.76
N THR A 84 5.13 -40.64 -7.79
CA THR A 84 3.69 -40.91 -7.65
C THR A 84 3.41 -42.37 -7.25
N GLU A 85 4.12 -43.32 -7.85
CA GLU A 85 4.04 -44.75 -7.52
C GLU A 85 4.61 -45.04 -6.12
N PHE A 86 5.64 -44.31 -5.70
CA PHE A 86 6.25 -44.38 -4.36
C PHE A 86 5.32 -43.85 -3.25
N CYS A 87 4.74 -42.65 -3.41
CA CYS A 87 3.78 -42.08 -2.45
C CYS A 87 2.65 -43.07 -2.15
N LYS A 88 2.04 -43.65 -3.21
CA LYS A 88 0.98 -44.65 -3.06
C LYS A 88 1.43 -45.86 -2.23
N ALA A 89 2.66 -46.37 -2.47
CA ALA A 89 3.18 -47.50 -1.71
C ALA A 89 3.49 -47.15 -0.25
N ILE A 90 4.06 -45.96 0.00
CA ILE A 90 4.36 -45.47 1.35
C ILE A 90 3.08 -45.25 2.18
N GLY A 91 2.04 -44.66 1.60
CA GLY A 91 0.73 -44.50 2.26
C GLY A 91 -0.01 -45.81 2.53
N GLU A 92 0.38 -46.92 1.89
CA GLU A 92 -0.12 -48.27 2.20
C GLU A 92 0.73 -49.01 3.26
N HIS A 93 1.94 -48.51 3.59
CA HIS A 93 2.93 -49.19 4.44
C HIS A 93 3.33 -48.47 5.74
N LEU A 94 3.20 -47.14 5.83
CA LEU A 94 3.56 -46.37 7.02
C LEU A 94 2.35 -45.66 7.63
N SER A 95 2.26 -45.67 8.97
CA SER A 95 1.31 -44.80 9.68
C SER A 95 1.84 -43.36 9.75
N VAL A 96 0.94 -42.39 9.91
CA VAL A 96 1.32 -40.98 10.12
C VAL A 96 2.21 -40.82 11.38
N GLU A 97 2.00 -41.65 12.41
CA GLU A 97 2.82 -41.66 13.61
C GLU A 97 4.26 -42.13 13.32
N ASP A 98 4.43 -43.15 12.47
CA ASP A 98 5.75 -43.63 12.04
C ASP A 98 6.45 -42.63 11.10
N MET A 99 5.70 -41.97 10.20
CA MET A 99 6.23 -40.87 9.38
C MET A 99 6.75 -39.72 10.24
N ARG A 100 6.07 -39.38 11.35
CA ARG A 100 6.57 -38.37 12.31
C ARG A 100 7.90 -38.79 12.95
N LYS A 101 8.07 -40.06 13.33
CA LYS A 101 9.34 -40.57 13.88
C LYS A 101 10.47 -40.51 12.84
N ILE A 102 10.20 -40.87 11.58
CA ILE A 102 11.17 -40.82 10.48
C ILE A 102 11.60 -39.36 10.21
N LEU A 103 10.65 -38.42 10.13
CA LEU A 103 10.95 -37.00 9.97
C LEU A 103 11.83 -36.47 11.12
N GLN A 104 11.50 -36.83 12.37
CA GLN A 104 12.31 -36.45 13.55
C GLN A 104 13.74 -36.99 13.48
N ALA A 105 13.93 -38.27 13.11
CA ALA A 105 15.26 -38.88 12.98
C ALA A 105 16.14 -38.16 11.94
N ASN A 106 15.56 -37.61 10.88
CA ASN A 106 16.27 -36.91 9.81
C ASN A 106 16.38 -35.37 10.05
N GLU A 107 16.04 -34.89 11.24
CA GLU A 107 15.95 -33.47 11.63
C GLU A 107 14.98 -32.62 10.77
N GLN A 108 13.87 -33.21 10.31
CA GLN A 108 12.82 -32.53 9.54
C GLN A 108 11.61 -32.21 10.42
N ASP A 109 10.72 -31.29 9.98
CA ASP A 109 9.52 -30.96 10.74
C ASP A 109 8.45 -32.08 10.69
N ALA A 110 8.07 -32.59 11.86
CA ALA A 110 7.05 -33.61 12.06
C ALA A 110 5.72 -33.06 12.66
N SER A 111 5.61 -31.74 12.83
CA SER A 111 4.41 -31.06 13.34
C SER A 111 3.34 -30.84 12.26
N GLY A 112 2.18 -30.29 12.62
CA GLY A 112 1.11 -29.96 11.67
C GLY A 112 0.11 -31.09 11.39
N SER A 113 -0.68 -30.93 10.33
CA SER A 113 -1.72 -31.88 9.90
C SER A 113 -1.14 -33.19 9.34
N GLU A 114 -1.99 -34.21 9.24
CA GLU A 114 -1.62 -35.52 8.68
C GLU A 114 -1.14 -35.39 7.23
N ASP A 115 -1.88 -34.67 6.37
CA ASP A 115 -1.50 -34.41 4.98
C ASP A 115 -0.13 -33.73 4.84
N ALA A 116 0.18 -32.78 5.73
CA ALA A 116 1.46 -32.07 5.71
C ALA A 116 2.63 -32.98 6.14
N VAL A 117 2.41 -33.80 7.17
CA VAL A 117 3.38 -34.82 7.61
C VAL A 117 3.64 -35.85 6.52
N VAL A 118 2.59 -36.37 5.86
CA VAL A 118 2.69 -37.32 4.75
C VAL A 118 3.51 -36.72 3.62
N ALA A 119 3.10 -35.55 3.10
CA ALA A 119 3.77 -34.91 1.97
C ALA A 119 5.25 -34.58 2.23
N ARG A 120 5.61 -34.18 3.46
CA ARG A 120 7.03 -34.00 3.86
C ARG A 120 7.77 -35.33 3.94
N CYS A 121 7.19 -36.37 4.51
CA CYS A 121 7.84 -37.67 4.65
C CYS A 121 8.10 -38.30 3.28
N GLU A 122 7.12 -38.24 2.38
CA GLU A 122 7.27 -38.70 1.00
C GLU A 122 8.35 -37.93 0.23
N ASP A 123 8.37 -36.59 0.33
CA ASP A 123 9.41 -35.76 -0.29
C ASP A 123 10.81 -36.07 0.25
N MET A 124 10.94 -36.12 1.57
CA MET A 124 12.21 -36.40 2.25
C MET A 124 12.72 -37.81 1.98
N MET A 125 11.82 -38.81 1.93
CA MET A 125 12.24 -40.17 1.61
C MET A 125 12.66 -40.29 0.15
N PHE A 126 11.86 -39.82 -0.81
CA PHE A 126 12.15 -40.01 -2.23
C PHE A 126 13.28 -39.13 -2.76
N TYR A 127 13.25 -37.82 -2.45
CA TYR A 127 14.22 -36.84 -2.94
C TYR A 127 15.38 -36.58 -1.96
N GLY A 128 15.37 -37.20 -0.77
CA GLY A 128 16.40 -37.11 0.26
C GLY A 128 16.19 -35.98 1.29
N PRO A 129 16.77 -36.03 2.50
CA PRO A 129 16.48 -35.03 3.53
C PRO A 129 16.92 -33.62 3.18
N LEU A 130 16.10 -32.60 3.47
CA LEU A 130 16.42 -31.20 3.21
C LEU A 130 17.44 -30.68 4.24
N LYS A 131 18.34 -29.78 3.81
CA LYS A 131 19.06 -28.90 4.72
C LYS A 131 18.16 -27.73 5.13
N LYS A 132 18.51 -27.13 6.26
CA LYS A 132 17.89 -25.89 6.75
C LYS A 132 18.06 -24.75 5.75
N CYS A 133 17.10 -23.83 5.74
CA CYS A 133 17.10 -22.60 4.94
C CYS A 133 18.41 -21.81 5.16
N PRO A 134 19.08 -21.34 4.09
CA PRO A 134 20.34 -20.60 4.22
C PRO A 134 20.17 -19.24 4.90
N ILE A 135 18.96 -18.65 4.88
CA ILE A 135 18.69 -17.28 5.36
C ILE A 135 18.32 -17.26 6.85
N CYS A 136 17.42 -18.13 7.31
CA CYS A 136 16.92 -18.13 8.69
C CYS A 136 17.20 -19.43 9.49
N GLY A 137 17.77 -20.47 8.87
CA GLY A 137 17.93 -21.78 9.51
C GLY A 137 16.63 -22.57 9.72
N GLY A 138 15.48 -22.05 9.27
CA GLY A 138 14.18 -22.73 9.30
C GLY A 138 14.08 -23.92 8.32
N GLN A 139 12.96 -24.64 8.37
CA GLN A 139 12.71 -25.78 7.48
C GLN A 139 12.28 -25.30 6.07
N LEU A 140 12.54 -26.13 5.06
CA LEU A 140 12.03 -25.97 3.70
C LEU A 140 10.90 -26.99 3.44
N GLU A 141 9.90 -26.59 2.67
CA GLU A 141 8.78 -27.44 2.22
C GLU A 141 8.45 -27.16 0.76
N PHE A 142 8.07 -28.18 -0.02
CA PHE A 142 7.58 -27.98 -1.38
C PHE A 142 6.12 -27.50 -1.37
N LYS A 143 5.86 -26.29 -1.90
CA LYS A 143 4.53 -25.67 -1.91
C LYS A 143 4.23 -25.05 -3.28
N GLY A 144 3.17 -25.55 -3.92
CA GLY A 144 2.81 -25.19 -5.29
C GLY A 144 3.79 -25.80 -6.29
N TRP A 145 4.80 -25.03 -6.68
CA TRP A 145 5.82 -25.42 -7.66
C TRP A 145 7.28 -25.18 -7.20
N LYS A 146 7.49 -24.53 -6.04
CA LYS A 146 8.84 -24.26 -5.49
C LYS A 146 8.94 -24.65 -4.02
N TYR A 147 10.15 -24.89 -3.54
CA TYR A 147 10.40 -25.05 -2.11
C TYR A 147 10.36 -23.67 -1.47
N LYS A 148 9.48 -23.47 -0.48
CA LYS A 148 9.39 -22.27 0.35
C LYS A 148 9.93 -22.57 1.75
N CYS A 149 10.47 -21.57 2.43
CA CYS A 149 10.75 -21.69 3.85
C CYS A 149 9.46 -21.63 4.68
N THR A 150 9.47 -22.29 5.85
CA THR A 150 8.43 -22.19 6.89
C THR A 150 8.96 -21.63 8.21
N GLY A 151 10.22 -21.17 8.23
CA GLY A 151 10.81 -20.48 9.37
C GLY A 151 10.45 -18.99 9.41
N ASN A 152 10.52 -18.43 10.60
CA ASN A 152 10.53 -16.98 10.80
C ASN A 152 11.89 -16.40 10.42
N TYR A 153 11.93 -15.22 9.81
CA TYR A 153 13.17 -14.44 9.69
C TYR A 153 13.45 -13.68 11.00
N SER A 154 12.39 -13.17 11.64
CA SER A 154 12.43 -12.55 12.97
C SER A 154 11.09 -12.65 13.68
N GLU A 155 10.94 -11.98 14.83
CA GLU A 155 9.65 -11.81 15.51
C GLU A 155 8.63 -10.93 14.74
N TRP A 156 9.04 -10.31 13.62
CA TRP A 156 8.21 -9.45 12.78
C TRP A 156 7.75 -10.07 11.46
N ALA A 157 8.55 -10.95 10.83
CA ALA A 157 8.25 -11.49 9.51
C ALA A 157 8.67 -12.96 9.31
N HIS A 158 7.91 -13.68 8.48
CA HIS A 158 8.31 -14.97 7.94
C HIS A 158 9.48 -14.85 6.96
N CYS A 159 10.25 -15.93 6.79
CA CYS A 159 11.31 -15.98 5.80
C CYS A 159 10.76 -16.23 4.39
N THR A 160 10.87 -15.23 3.52
CA THR A 160 10.45 -15.28 2.10
C THR A 160 11.28 -16.21 1.20
N PHE A 161 12.36 -16.80 1.71
CA PHE A 161 13.27 -17.64 0.93
C PHE A 161 12.53 -18.76 0.19
N SER A 162 12.71 -18.82 -1.13
CA SER A 162 12.22 -19.93 -1.95
C SER A 162 13.20 -20.29 -3.07
N THR A 163 13.18 -21.56 -3.49
CA THR A 163 14.10 -22.12 -4.50
C THR A 163 13.48 -23.31 -5.24
N ASN A 164 13.92 -23.57 -6.46
CA ASN A 164 13.58 -24.79 -7.22
C ASN A 164 14.59 -25.91 -6.98
N ASP A 165 15.84 -25.59 -6.63
CA ASP A 165 16.91 -26.54 -6.32
C ASP A 165 17.31 -26.36 -4.83
N PRO A 166 16.65 -27.07 -3.89
CA PRO A 166 16.91 -26.92 -2.47
C PRO A 166 18.18 -27.68 -2.05
N PRO A 167 18.98 -27.14 -1.12
CA PRO A 167 20.12 -27.89 -0.59
C PRO A 167 19.63 -29.10 0.21
N ARG A 168 20.08 -30.32 -0.15
CA ARG A 168 19.74 -31.58 0.55
C ARG A 168 20.97 -32.20 1.24
N LYS A 169 20.74 -33.01 2.28
CA LYS A 169 21.77 -33.72 3.06
C LYS A 169 22.32 -34.90 2.25
N SER A 170 23.62 -35.16 2.38
CA SER A 170 24.29 -36.33 1.81
C SER A 170 24.44 -37.42 2.87
N GLY A 171 23.67 -38.50 2.74
CA GLY A 171 23.71 -39.65 3.66
C GLY A 171 22.52 -40.60 3.45
N PRO A 172 22.51 -41.77 4.12
CA PRO A 172 21.32 -42.60 4.20
C PRO A 172 20.20 -41.88 4.98
N ILE A 173 18.95 -42.26 4.72
CA ILE A 173 17.80 -41.83 5.52
C ILE A 173 17.76 -42.66 6.79
N GLU A 174 17.65 -42.00 7.94
CA GLU A 174 17.53 -42.68 9.24
C GLU A 174 16.09 -43.14 9.47
N VAL A 175 15.90 -44.40 9.84
CA VAL A 175 14.59 -44.98 10.21
C VAL A 175 14.72 -45.65 11.58
N PRO A 176 13.95 -45.21 12.60
CA PRO A 176 13.96 -45.79 13.94
C PRO A 176 13.72 -47.30 14.01
N GLU A 177 14.41 -47.97 14.96
CA GLU A 177 14.43 -49.44 15.10
C GLU A 177 13.07 -50.08 15.44
N ASP A 178 12.08 -49.30 15.89
CA ASP A 178 10.72 -49.77 16.13
C ASP A 178 9.89 -49.91 14.84
N ILE A 179 10.27 -49.22 13.77
CA ILE A 179 9.61 -49.28 12.46
C ILE A 179 10.16 -50.49 11.69
N LYS A 180 9.38 -51.57 11.68
CA LYS A 180 9.77 -52.89 11.14
C LYS A 180 8.95 -53.28 9.90
N ASP A 181 8.82 -52.34 8.97
CA ASP A 181 8.18 -52.59 7.68
C ASP A 181 9.18 -53.11 6.64
N ASP A 182 8.91 -54.29 6.08
CA ASP A 182 9.77 -54.96 5.11
C ASP A 182 9.87 -54.21 3.77
N PHE A 183 8.88 -53.38 3.40
CA PHE A 183 8.94 -52.59 2.17
C PHE A 183 9.90 -51.41 2.32
N VAL A 184 9.81 -50.63 3.40
CA VAL A 184 10.71 -49.50 3.69
C VAL A 184 12.16 -49.97 3.83
N HIS A 185 12.41 -51.03 4.62
CA HIS A 185 13.78 -51.57 4.78
C HIS A 185 14.37 -52.15 3.48
N LYS A 186 13.52 -52.62 2.56
CA LYS A 186 13.93 -53.10 1.23
C LYS A 186 14.12 -51.95 0.25
N TRP A 187 13.30 -50.90 0.32
CA TRP A 187 13.38 -49.71 -0.51
C TRP A 187 14.67 -48.92 -0.21
N LEU A 188 14.99 -48.70 1.07
CA LEU A 188 16.24 -48.04 1.48
C LEU A 188 17.48 -48.76 0.92
N LYS A 189 17.53 -50.09 1.03
CA LYS A 189 18.59 -50.92 0.45
C LYS A 189 18.64 -50.93 -1.08
N GLN A 190 17.59 -50.46 -1.76
CA GLN A 190 17.60 -50.22 -3.20
C GLN A 190 18.12 -48.82 -3.57
N GLN A 191 18.20 -47.88 -2.62
CA GLN A 191 18.77 -46.55 -2.83
C GLN A 191 20.16 -46.35 -2.19
N GLU A 192 20.60 -47.27 -1.31
CA GLU A 192 21.98 -47.30 -0.79
C GLU A 192 23.01 -47.14 -1.93
N GLY A 193 23.81 -46.06 -1.86
CA GLY A 193 24.87 -45.77 -2.84
C GLY A 193 24.42 -45.10 -4.14
N LYS A 194 23.13 -44.75 -4.31
CA LYS A 194 22.65 -43.90 -5.40
C LYS A 194 22.58 -42.43 -4.97
N GLU A 195 22.63 -41.53 -5.94
CA GLU A 195 22.17 -40.15 -5.74
C GLU A 195 20.64 -40.13 -5.69
N PHE A 196 20.06 -39.30 -4.83
CA PHE A 196 18.62 -39.05 -4.84
C PHE A 196 18.21 -38.39 -6.18
N PRO A 197 17.04 -38.73 -6.75
CA PRO A 197 16.49 -37.99 -7.88
C PRO A 197 16.44 -36.49 -7.56
N LYS A 198 16.63 -35.65 -8.58
CA LYS A 198 16.11 -34.27 -8.50
C LYS A 198 14.61 -34.32 -8.76
N ARG A 199 13.83 -33.44 -8.11
CA ARG A 199 12.45 -33.21 -8.55
C ARG A 199 12.51 -32.45 -9.86
N ASP A 200 11.91 -33.02 -10.90
CA ASP A 200 11.56 -32.28 -12.12
C ASP A 200 10.55 -31.18 -11.75
N VAL A 201 11.05 -29.99 -11.46
CA VAL A 201 10.24 -28.77 -11.40
C VAL A 201 10.07 -28.32 -12.84
N ASP A 202 8.83 -28.33 -13.35
CA ASP A 202 8.58 -28.06 -14.77
C ASP A 202 9.00 -26.63 -15.13
N GLU A 203 10.02 -26.53 -16.00
CA GLU A 203 10.56 -25.25 -16.48
C GLU A 203 9.60 -24.55 -17.46
N GLU A 204 8.65 -25.27 -18.04
CA GLU A 204 7.47 -24.72 -18.75
C GLU A 204 6.38 -24.41 -17.73
N ALA A 205 6.75 -23.53 -16.79
CA ALA A 205 6.14 -23.36 -15.48
C ALA A 205 4.61 -23.37 -15.50
N HIS A 206 4.02 -24.22 -14.64
CA HIS A 206 2.59 -24.21 -14.35
C HIS A 206 2.20 -23.00 -13.46
N ILE A 207 2.60 -21.79 -13.86
CA ILE A 207 2.35 -20.53 -13.15
C ILE A 207 0.86 -20.32 -12.86
N PHE A 208 -0.02 -20.60 -13.82
CA PHE A 208 -1.46 -20.44 -13.67
C PHE A 208 -2.14 -21.66 -13.00
N SER A 209 -1.37 -22.56 -12.37
CA SER A 209 -1.92 -23.72 -11.65
C SER A 209 -2.93 -23.28 -10.59
N GLY A 210 -4.09 -23.94 -10.58
CA GLY A 210 -5.22 -23.59 -9.72
C GLY A 210 -6.05 -22.39 -10.21
N MET A 211 -5.52 -21.53 -11.08
CA MET A 211 -6.25 -20.39 -11.62
C MET A 211 -7.30 -20.82 -12.65
N MET A 212 -8.45 -20.17 -12.60
CA MET A 212 -9.48 -20.24 -13.64
C MET A 212 -9.60 -18.86 -14.27
N ILE A 213 -9.50 -18.77 -15.60
CA ILE A 213 -9.36 -17.49 -16.31
C ILE A 213 -10.45 -17.40 -17.39
N ALA A 214 -11.17 -16.30 -17.49
CA ALA A 214 -12.04 -16.02 -18.64
C ALA A 214 -11.30 -15.19 -19.69
N LEU A 215 -11.63 -15.38 -20.97
CA LEU A 215 -11.14 -14.53 -22.07
C LEU A 215 -12.32 -13.75 -22.68
N SER A 216 -12.24 -12.42 -22.71
CA SER A 216 -13.32 -11.57 -23.25
C SER A 216 -12.86 -10.64 -24.37
N GLY A 217 -13.76 -10.41 -25.33
CA GLY A 217 -13.61 -9.35 -26.32
C GLY A 217 -12.82 -9.70 -27.58
N ARG A 218 -12.23 -8.68 -28.21
CA ARG A 218 -11.25 -8.83 -29.31
C ARG A 218 -9.84 -8.55 -28.81
N MET A 219 -9.11 -9.64 -28.55
CA MET A 219 -7.70 -9.65 -28.17
C MET A 219 -6.75 -9.44 -29.37
N SER A 220 -5.51 -9.02 -29.11
CA SER A 220 -4.43 -8.84 -30.12
C SER A 220 -4.06 -10.13 -30.86
N ARG A 221 -4.27 -11.28 -30.22
CA ARG A 221 -4.16 -12.63 -30.78
C ARG A 221 -5.48 -13.37 -30.53
N SER A 222 -5.67 -14.53 -31.16
CA SER A 222 -6.94 -15.26 -31.01
C SER A 222 -7.14 -15.78 -29.57
N HIS A 223 -8.40 -15.92 -29.14
CA HIS A 223 -8.73 -16.62 -27.88
C HIS A 223 -8.18 -18.05 -27.88
N GLY A 224 -8.04 -18.69 -29.05
CA GLY A 224 -7.38 -19.98 -29.19
C GLY A 224 -5.92 -19.95 -28.75
N TYR A 225 -5.16 -18.94 -29.19
CA TYR A 225 -3.77 -18.75 -28.79
C TYR A 225 -3.63 -18.50 -27.28
N PHE A 226 -4.40 -17.57 -26.72
CA PHE A 226 -4.32 -17.29 -25.28
C PHE A 226 -4.79 -18.47 -24.43
N LYS A 227 -5.81 -19.22 -24.88
CA LYS A 227 -6.24 -20.46 -24.24
C LYS A 227 -5.16 -21.55 -24.31
N GLU A 228 -4.44 -21.66 -25.42
CA GLU A 228 -3.29 -22.56 -25.55
C GLU A 228 -2.16 -22.16 -24.58
N GLN A 229 -1.82 -20.87 -24.49
CA GLN A 229 -0.81 -20.39 -23.53
C GLN A 229 -1.21 -20.63 -22.07
N ILE A 230 -2.45 -20.30 -21.68
CA ILE A 230 -2.96 -20.54 -20.32
C ILE A 230 -2.96 -22.03 -19.99
N THR A 231 -3.47 -22.87 -20.89
CA THR A 231 -3.58 -24.33 -20.66
C THR A 231 -2.21 -25.00 -20.63
N LYS A 232 -1.26 -24.53 -21.45
CA LYS A 232 0.13 -25.02 -21.41
C LYS A 232 0.78 -24.73 -20.06
N HIS A 233 0.59 -23.52 -19.53
CA HIS A 233 1.18 -23.07 -18.26
C HIS A 233 0.24 -23.33 -17.06
N GLY A 234 -0.48 -24.46 -17.07
CA GLY A 234 -1.20 -25.03 -15.92
C GLY A 234 -2.60 -24.48 -15.60
N GLY A 235 -3.05 -23.41 -16.27
CA GLY A 235 -4.32 -22.74 -15.99
C GLY A 235 -5.53 -23.32 -16.73
N LYS A 236 -6.74 -22.97 -16.28
CA LYS A 236 -8.00 -23.42 -16.90
C LYS A 236 -8.78 -22.24 -17.48
N VAL A 237 -9.16 -22.33 -18.76
CA VAL A 237 -10.00 -21.28 -19.39
C VAL A 237 -11.49 -21.61 -19.32
N ASN A 238 -12.27 -20.75 -18.66
CA ASN A 238 -13.73 -20.79 -18.59
C ASN A 238 -14.37 -19.87 -19.65
N ASN A 239 -15.62 -20.17 -20.03
CA ASN A 239 -16.43 -19.37 -20.95
C ASN A 239 -17.43 -18.45 -20.21
N SER A 240 -17.51 -18.54 -18.88
CA SER A 240 -18.31 -17.65 -18.01
C SER A 240 -17.38 -16.98 -17.00
N VAL A 241 -17.78 -15.80 -16.53
CA VAL A 241 -17.11 -15.05 -15.44
C VAL A 241 -17.34 -15.69 -14.07
N LEU A 242 -18.37 -16.53 -13.90
CA LEU A 242 -18.69 -17.11 -12.60
C LEU A 242 -17.58 -18.05 -12.11
N GLY A 243 -16.96 -17.69 -10.98
CA GLY A 243 -15.94 -18.50 -10.31
C GLY A 243 -14.55 -18.45 -10.95
N VAL A 244 -14.25 -17.41 -11.74
CA VAL A 244 -12.90 -17.20 -12.30
C VAL A 244 -12.05 -16.32 -11.38
N THR A 245 -10.74 -16.56 -11.40
CA THR A 245 -9.71 -15.80 -10.68
C THR A 245 -9.48 -14.41 -11.30
N CYS A 246 -9.60 -14.31 -12.62
CA CYS A 246 -9.61 -13.05 -13.37
C CYS A 246 -10.26 -13.22 -14.74
N VAL A 247 -10.65 -12.11 -15.35
CA VAL A 247 -10.97 -12.00 -16.77
C VAL A 247 -9.78 -11.34 -17.48
N VAL A 248 -9.41 -11.84 -18.65
CA VAL A 248 -8.39 -11.21 -19.50
C VAL A 248 -9.03 -10.68 -20.77
N ALA A 249 -8.75 -9.42 -21.11
CA ALA A 249 -9.24 -8.76 -22.30
C ALA A 249 -8.16 -7.87 -22.94
N SER A 250 -8.46 -7.31 -24.11
CA SER A 250 -7.62 -6.25 -24.68
C SER A 250 -7.98 -4.91 -24.04
N PRO A 251 -7.02 -4.01 -23.77
CA PRO A 251 -7.31 -2.62 -23.41
C PRO A 251 -8.28 -1.94 -24.39
N ALA A 252 -8.25 -2.35 -25.67
CA ALA A 252 -9.15 -1.83 -26.70
C ALA A 252 -10.63 -2.22 -26.51
N GLU A 253 -11.01 -3.06 -25.55
CA GLU A 253 -12.43 -3.32 -25.21
C GLU A 253 -13.05 -2.21 -24.37
N ARG A 254 -12.25 -1.51 -23.54
CA ARG A 254 -12.66 -0.33 -22.75
C ARG A 254 -13.33 0.71 -23.65
N ASP A 255 -12.61 1.13 -24.69
CA ASP A 255 -13.01 2.19 -25.62
C ASP A 255 -14.24 1.82 -26.49
N LYS A 256 -14.79 0.60 -26.34
CA LYS A 256 -15.99 0.11 -27.04
C LYS A 256 -17.17 -0.17 -26.11
N GLY A 257 -17.05 0.12 -24.81
CA GLY A 257 -18.10 -0.14 -23.82
C GLY A 257 -18.17 -1.58 -23.32
N GLY A 258 -17.11 -2.37 -23.53
CA GLY A 258 -17.01 -3.76 -23.05
C GLY A 258 -17.79 -4.80 -23.85
N SER A 259 -17.27 -6.02 -23.85
CA SER A 259 -18.00 -7.23 -24.24
C SER A 259 -18.80 -7.79 -23.06
N GLY A 260 -19.76 -8.69 -23.30
CA GLY A 260 -20.67 -9.17 -22.24
C GLY A 260 -19.97 -9.78 -21.01
N GLY A 261 -18.87 -10.52 -21.21
CA GLY A 261 -18.04 -11.06 -20.12
C GLY A 261 -17.10 -10.03 -19.46
N PHE A 262 -16.91 -8.87 -20.08
CA PHE A 262 -16.19 -7.74 -19.49
C PHE A 262 -17.13 -6.95 -18.56
N ALA A 263 -18.35 -6.68 -19.02
CA ALA A 263 -19.39 -6.05 -18.20
C ALA A 263 -19.80 -6.92 -17.00
N GLU A 264 -20.00 -8.24 -17.19
CA GLU A 264 -20.31 -9.17 -16.09
C GLU A 264 -19.16 -9.26 -15.05
N ALA A 265 -17.91 -8.95 -15.42
CA ALA A 265 -16.80 -8.93 -14.48
C ALA A 265 -16.80 -7.67 -13.60
N LEU A 266 -17.03 -6.50 -14.23
CA LEU A 266 -17.23 -5.22 -13.53
C LEU A 266 -18.39 -5.29 -12.53
N GLU A 267 -19.56 -5.80 -12.94
CA GLU A 267 -20.74 -5.98 -12.06
C GLU A 267 -20.50 -6.92 -10.86
N ARG A 268 -19.37 -7.64 -10.81
CA ARG A 268 -19.05 -8.66 -9.82
C ARG A 268 -17.73 -8.40 -9.06
N GLY A 269 -17.05 -7.28 -9.31
CA GLY A 269 -15.72 -7.03 -8.73
C GLY A 269 -14.68 -8.10 -9.09
N THR A 270 -14.80 -8.74 -10.26
CA THR A 270 -13.86 -9.76 -10.73
C THR A 270 -12.74 -9.08 -11.52
N PRO A 271 -11.44 -9.20 -11.13
CA PRO A 271 -10.35 -8.45 -11.75
C PRO A 271 -10.28 -8.63 -13.26
N VAL A 272 -10.14 -7.54 -14.03
CA VAL A 272 -10.11 -7.57 -15.50
C VAL A 272 -8.77 -7.05 -16.00
N VAL A 273 -7.86 -7.96 -16.32
CA VAL A 273 -6.48 -7.61 -16.67
C VAL A 273 -6.23 -7.61 -18.18
N SER A 274 -5.23 -6.84 -18.59
CA SER A 274 -4.75 -6.80 -19.97
C SER A 274 -4.15 -8.14 -20.41
N GLU A 275 -4.26 -8.42 -21.71
CA GLU A 275 -3.65 -9.60 -22.34
C GLU A 275 -2.12 -9.71 -22.20
N ASN A 276 -1.43 -8.61 -21.84
CA ASN A 276 -0.01 -8.60 -21.51
C ASN A 276 0.28 -9.35 -20.20
N TRP A 277 -0.64 -9.38 -19.23
CA TRP A 277 -0.47 -10.12 -17.96
C TRP A 277 -0.11 -11.60 -18.18
N ILE A 278 -0.72 -12.23 -19.20
CA ILE A 278 -0.42 -13.61 -19.58
C ILE A 278 1.01 -13.71 -20.12
N MET A 279 1.40 -12.79 -21.00
CA MET A 279 2.71 -12.78 -21.67
C MET A 279 3.85 -12.57 -20.67
N ASP A 280 3.76 -11.50 -19.88
CA ASP A 280 4.76 -11.12 -18.88
C ASP A 280 4.91 -12.21 -17.80
N SER A 281 3.81 -12.83 -17.37
CA SER A 281 3.87 -13.94 -16.39
C SER A 281 4.62 -15.15 -16.96
N ILE A 282 4.43 -15.47 -18.25
CA ILE A 282 5.14 -16.54 -18.94
C ILE A 282 6.62 -16.20 -19.12
N GLU A 283 6.94 -14.97 -19.57
CA GLU A 283 8.32 -14.53 -19.80
C GLU A 283 9.15 -14.48 -18.50
N LYS A 284 8.57 -13.94 -17.43
CA LYS A 284 9.21 -13.84 -16.11
C LYS A 284 9.14 -15.16 -15.31
N LYS A 285 8.42 -16.17 -15.81
CA LYS A 285 8.15 -17.47 -15.17
C LYS A 285 7.48 -17.40 -13.78
N GLU A 286 6.79 -16.31 -13.48
CA GLU A 286 6.05 -16.12 -12.23
C GLU A 286 4.79 -15.28 -12.47
N VAL A 287 3.68 -15.65 -11.83
CA VAL A 287 2.40 -14.92 -11.95
C VAL A 287 2.59 -13.47 -11.51
N GLN A 288 2.35 -12.54 -12.42
CA GLN A 288 2.44 -11.12 -12.10
C GLN A 288 1.23 -10.68 -11.24
N PRO A 289 1.39 -9.68 -10.35
CA PRO A 289 0.27 -9.12 -9.59
C PRO A 289 -0.83 -8.63 -10.54
N LEU A 290 -2.08 -9.06 -10.33
CA LEU A 290 -3.21 -8.73 -11.22
C LEU A 290 -3.43 -7.21 -11.32
N ALA A 291 -3.33 -6.49 -10.20
CA ALA A 291 -3.50 -5.04 -10.13
C ALA A 291 -2.52 -4.26 -11.03
N ALA A 292 -1.30 -4.75 -11.24
CA ALA A 292 -0.30 -4.10 -12.10
C ALA A 292 -0.63 -4.19 -13.61
N TYR A 293 -1.72 -4.88 -13.97
CA TYR A 293 -2.16 -5.10 -15.34
C TYR A 293 -3.67 -4.86 -15.53
N ASP A 294 -4.38 -4.29 -14.55
CA ASP A 294 -5.82 -4.04 -14.63
C ASP A 294 -6.20 -3.09 -15.79
N ILE A 295 -7.38 -3.32 -16.37
CA ILE A 295 -8.02 -2.50 -17.41
C ILE A 295 -9.52 -2.29 -17.17
N ALA A 296 -10.04 -2.65 -16.00
CA ALA A 296 -11.43 -2.40 -15.57
C ALA A 296 -11.62 -0.98 -15.04
N SER A 297 -10.65 -0.50 -14.26
CA SER A 297 -10.68 0.76 -13.49
C SER A 297 -10.95 2.03 -14.32
N ASP A 298 -10.62 2.06 -15.62
CA ASP A 298 -10.87 3.22 -16.51
C ASP A 298 -12.27 3.24 -17.17
N VAL A 299 -13.14 2.23 -16.98
CA VAL A 299 -14.29 2.00 -17.91
C VAL A 299 -15.54 2.82 -17.53
N VAL A 300 -15.42 4.15 -17.50
CA VAL A 300 -16.57 5.09 -17.43
C VAL A 300 -16.45 6.19 -18.50
N PRO A 301 -17.02 6.00 -19.71
CA PRO A 301 -16.96 7.01 -20.76
C PRO A 301 -17.84 8.25 -20.50
N GLU A 302 -17.16 9.39 -20.27
CA GLU A 302 -17.62 10.78 -20.38
C GLU A 302 -18.74 11.29 -19.43
N GLY A 303 -18.33 12.02 -18.38
CA GLY A 303 -19.24 12.78 -17.51
C GLY A 303 -18.67 14.03 -16.81
N ARG A 304 -17.42 14.45 -17.11
CA ARG A 304 -16.64 15.45 -16.34
C ARG A 304 -16.49 15.13 -14.85
N GLY A 305 -15.80 14.03 -14.53
CA GLY A 305 -15.20 13.80 -13.21
C GLY A 305 -13.81 14.44 -13.10
N LEU A 306 -13.35 14.71 -11.88
CA LEU A 306 -11.97 15.15 -11.58
C LEU A 306 -11.01 13.94 -11.60
N PRO A 307 -9.77 14.08 -12.08
CA PRO A 307 -8.78 13.00 -12.11
C PRO A 307 -8.15 12.79 -10.71
N LEU A 308 -8.93 12.28 -9.76
CA LEU A 308 -8.54 12.06 -8.35
C LEU A 308 -7.56 10.90 -8.14
N GLY A 309 -7.40 10.01 -9.13
CA GLY A 309 -6.72 8.70 -8.99
C GLY A 309 -5.42 8.55 -9.77
N GLN A 310 -4.41 9.38 -9.52
CA GLN A 310 -3.04 9.19 -10.05
C GLN A 310 -1.93 9.17 -8.97
N LEU A 311 -2.31 8.99 -7.71
CA LEU A 311 -1.38 8.60 -6.62
C LEU A 311 -1.70 7.21 -6.06
N ASP A 312 -2.97 6.80 -6.13
CA ASP A 312 -3.37 5.40 -6.28
C ASP A 312 -4.70 5.38 -7.09
N PRO A 313 -4.80 4.67 -8.22
CA PRO A 313 -6.05 4.51 -8.98
C PRO A 313 -7.01 3.46 -8.38
N SER A 314 -6.66 2.78 -7.28
CA SER A 314 -7.52 1.76 -6.68
C SER A 314 -8.87 2.34 -6.19
N GLU A 315 -9.93 1.55 -6.33
CA GLU A 315 -11.23 1.88 -5.72
C GLU A 315 -11.09 2.03 -4.19
N GLU A 316 -10.23 1.22 -3.57
CA GLU A 316 -9.94 1.24 -2.13
C GLU A 316 -9.40 2.59 -1.65
N ALA A 317 -8.54 3.28 -2.41
CA ALA A 317 -8.04 4.61 -2.03
C ALA A 317 -9.16 5.68 -2.04
N ILE A 318 -10.10 5.58 -2.98
CA ILE A 318 -11.27 6.47 -3.05
C ILE A 318 -12.24 6.15 -1.91
N GLU A 319 -12.44 4.86 -1.59
CA GLU A 319 -13.25 4.42 -0.45
C GLU A 319 -12.66 4.87 0.89
N THR A 320 -11.35 4.69 1.13
CA THR A 320 -10.71 5.15 2.38
C THR A 320 -10.69 6.67 2.50
N LEU A 321 -10.48 7.40 1.40
CA LEU A 321 -10.63 8.86 1.37
C LEU A 321 -12.05 9.32 1.72
N ALA A 322 -13.09 8.57 1.34
CA ALA A 322 -14.49 8.89 1.64
C ALA A 322 -14.99 8.35 3.00
N ALA A 323 -14.30 7.36 3.59
CA ALA A 323 -14.79 6.60 4.74
C ALA A 323 -14.94 7.41 6.04
N GLU A 324 -16.00 7.12 6.79
CA GLU A 324 -16.21 7.71 8.11
C GLU A 324 -15.15 7.20 9.11
N VAL A 325 -14.48 8.12 9.82
CA VAL A 325 -13.54 7.76 10.89
C VAL A 325 -14.31 7.05 12.01
N LYS A 326 -13.92 5.80 12.28
CA LYS A 326 -14.59 4.89 13.23
C LYS A 326 -14.04 4.97 14.64
N LEU A 327 -12.77 5.34 14.79
CA LEU A 327 -12.12 5.58 16.06
C LEU A 327 -11.43 6.95 16.03
N ALA A 328 -11.97 7.94 16.75
CA ALA A 328 -11.49 9.32 16.70
C ALA A 328 -10.31 9.61 17.65
N GLY A 329 -10.02 8.73 18.63
CA GLY A 329 -8.95 8.91 19.62
C GLY A 329 -9.04 7.91 20.78
N LYS A 330 -8.07 7.94 21.71
CA LYS A 330 -7.97 6.98 22.85
C LYS A 330 -9.21 6.92 23.76
N ARG A 331 -10.04 7.97 23.80
CA ARG A 331 -11.30 8.03 24.56
C ARG A 331 -12.58 7.85 23.73
N ALA A 332 -12.48 7.70 22.41
CA ALA A 332 -13.62 7.50 21.54
C ALA A 332 -14.09 6.03 21.56
N VAL A 333 -15.41 5.83 21.60
CA VAL A 333 -16.03 4.52 21.41
C VAL A 333 -16.02 4.18 19.91
N HIS A 334 -15.65 2.96 19.57
CA HIS A 334 -15.56 2.53 18.17
C HIS A 334 -16.96 2.46 17.55
N LYS A 335 -17.18 3.16 16.42
CA LYS A 335 -18.53 3.31 15.84
C LYS A 335 -19.21 2.00 15.47
N ASP A 336 -18.45 1.01 15.01
CA ASP A 336 -18.99 -0.30 14.64
C ASP A 336 -19.62 -1.02 15.85
N SER A 337 -19.23 -0.72 17.10
CA SER A 337 -19.88 -1.24 18.31
C SER A 337 -21.34 -0.75 18.50
N LYS A 338 -21.70 0.35 17.83
CA LYS A 338 -22.96 1.13 17.98
C LYS A 338 -23.20 1.77 19.37
N LEU A 339 -22.46 1.39 20.41
CA LEU A 339 -22.65 1.81 21.82
C LEU A 339 -22.50 3.32 22.08
N GLU A 340 -21.79 4.05 21.22
CA GLU A 340 -21.68 5.51 21.29
C GLU A 340 -23.07 6.19 21.27
N LYS A 341 -24.00 5.67 20.47
CA LYS A 341 -25.36 6.21 20.30
C LYS A 341 -26.25 5.96 21.53
N ASP A 342 -25.89 4.98 22.36
CA ASP A 342 -26.55 4.69 23.64
C ASP A 342 -25.95 5.50 24.81
N GLY A 343 -25.05 6.45 24.52
CA GLY A 343 -24.34 7.24 25.53
C GLY A 343 -23.14 6.53 26.14
N GLY A 344 -22.56 5.55 25.43
CA GLY A 344 -21.38 4.82 25.87
C GLY A 344 -20.12 5.68 25.94
N CYS A 345 -19.30 5.45 26.96
CA CYS A 345 -17.95 6.02 27.09
C CYS A 345 -16.91 4.92 27.34
N ILE A 346 -15.64 5.16 26.99
CA ILE A 346 -14.55 4.24 27.31
C ILE A 346 -14.40 4.12 28.83
N PHE A 347 -14.30 2.89 29.31
CA PHE A 347 -14.13 2.58 30.72
C PHE A 347 -12.71 2.90 31.19
N GLU A 348 -12.61 3.67 32.26
CA GLU A 348 -11.36 4.03 32.93
C GLU A 348 -11.39 3.61 34.40
N LYS A 349 -10.29 3.04 34.89
CA LYS A 349 -10.15 2.61 36.29
C LYS A 349 -8.69 2.71 36.73
N ASP A 350 -8.43 3.27 37.90
CA ASP A 350 -7.09 3.36 38.51
C ASP A 350 -6.01 3.95 37.56
N GLY A 351 -6.41 4.89 36.70
CA GLY A 351 -5.56 5.52 35.68
C GLY A 351 -5.32 4.72 34.39
N ILE A 352 -5.92 3.53 34.26
CA ILE A 352 -5.89 2.68 33.07
C ILE A 352 -7.09 3.01 32.18
N ILE A 353 -6.86 3.16 30.87
CA ILE A 353 -7.90 3.35 29.85
C ILE A 353 -8.04 2.05 29.05
N TYR A 354 -9.20 1.39 29.15
CA TYR A 354 -9.45 0.08 28.54
C TYR A 354 -9.85 0.19 27.07
N ASN A 355 -8.93 0.71 26.24
CA ASN A 355 -9.05 0.85 24.79
C ASN A 355 -7.69 0.55 24.14
N CYS A 356 -7.62 -0.48 23.30
CA CYS A 356 -6.40 -0.87 22.59
C CYS A 356 -6.70 -1.17 21.11
N ALA A 357 -5.81 -0.70 20.24
CA ALA A 357 -5.70 -1.12 18.86
C ALA A 357 -4.36 -1.85 18.65
N PHE A 358 -4.31 -2.83 17.76
CA PHE A 358 -3.13 -3.61 17.43
C PHE A 358 -3.07 -3.89 15.93
N ALA A 359 -1.88 -3.98 15.37
CA ALA A 359 -1.66 -4.40 13.99
C ALA A 359 -0.66 -5.55 13.85
N LEU A 360 -0.72 -6.23 12.71
CA LEU A 360 0.28 -7.21 12.28
C LEU A 360 0.32 -7.22 10.74
N CYS A 361 1.40 -6.72 10.17
CA CYS A 361 1.74 -6.89 8.76
C CYS A 361 2.93 -7.85 8.64
N ASP A 362 2.78 -8.92 7.87
CA ASP A 362 3.81 -9.90 7.56
C ASP A 362 3.69 -10.31 6.08
N LEU A 363 4.46 -9.62 5.25
CA LEU A 363 4.52 -9.80 3.80
C LEU A 363 5.17 -11.14 3.37
N GLY A 364 5.77 -11.89 4.31
CA GLY A 364 6.30 -13.22 4.04
C GLY A 364 5.25 -14.33 3.97
N CYS A 365 4.02 -14.04 4.41
CA CYS A 365 2.90 -14.99 4.50
C CYS A 365 1.53 -14.35 4.17
N ASP A 366 1.55 -13.21 3.47
CA ASP A 366 0.35 -12.49 3.01
C ASP A 366 -0.62 -12.08 4.14
N MET A 367 -0.10 -11.81 5.35
CA MET A 367 -0.90 -11.32 6.48
C MET A 367 -0.87 -9.80 6.60
N ASN A 368 -2.04 -9.17 6.64
CA ASN A 368 -2.21 -7.79 7.09
C ASN A 368 -3.48 -7.69 7.95
N GLN A 369 -3.34 -7.56 9.27
CA GLN A 369 -4.46 -7.63 10.22
C GLN A 369 -4.49 -6.45 11.20
N LEU A 370 -5.71 -6.02 11.55
CA LEU A 370 -6.01 -5.08 12.64
C LEU A 370 -6.84 -5.80 13.72
N CYS A 371 -6.62 -5.42 14.97
CA CYS A 371 -7.45 -5.83 16.11
C CYS A 371 -7.76 -4.60 16.97
N ILE A 372 -9.00 -4.46 17.44
CA ILE A 372 -9.45 -3.42 18.36
C ILE A 372 -10.23 -4.07 19.50
N MET A 373 -9.95 -3.67 20.73
CA MET A 373 -10.72 -4.08 21.91
C MET A 373 -10.98 -2.90 22.83
N GLN A 374 -12.21 -2.79 23.34
CA GLN A 374 -12.66 -1.70 24.20
C GLN A 374 -13.57 -2.23 25.31
N LEU A 375 -13.36 -1.77 26.54
CA LEU A 375 -14.43 -1.79 27.55
C LEU A 375 -15.20 -0.47 27.46
N VAL A 376 -16.51 -0.57 27.25
CA VAL A 376 -17.42 0.57 27.05
C VAL A 376 -18.49 0.54 28.14
N MET A 377 -18.53 1.59 28.96
CA MET A 377 -19.57 1.79 29.96
C MET A 377 -20.73 2.56 29.32
N VAL A 378 -21.91 1.97 29.28
CA VAL A 378 -23.16 2.68 28.90
C VAL A 378 -23.95 3.06 30.17
N PRO A 379 -25.03 3.86 30.07
CA PRO A 379 -25.87 4.23 31.21
C PRO A 379 -26.35 3.03 32.05
N GLU A 380 -26.81 3.32 33.28
CA GLU A 380 -27.16 2.32 34.30
C GLU A 380 -25.99 1.44 34.80
N ASN A 381 -24.74 1.86 34.54
CA ASN A 381 -23.50 1.15 34.88
C ASN A 381 -23.39 -0.24 34.23
N ARG A 382 -23.81 -0.36 32.96
CA ARG A 382 -23.66 -1.59 32.17
C ARG A 382 -22.38 -1.54 31.34
N LEU A 383 -21.45 -2.42 31.67
CA LEU A 383 -20.16 -2.53 31.01
C LEU A 383 -20.23 -3.56 29.89
N HIS A 384 -19.79 -3.17 28.70
CA HIS A 384 -19.70 -4.01 27.51
C HIS A 384 -18.24 -4.17 27.08
N LEU A 385 -17.90 -5.32 26.50
CA LEU A 385 -16.65 -5.55 25.80
C LEU A 385 -16.93 -5.54 24.29
N PHE A 386 -16.36 -4.59 23.57
CA PHE A 386 -16.27 -4.63 22.10
C PHE A 386 -14.94 -5.28 21.70
N TYR A 387 -15.00 -6.21 20.76
CA TYR A 387 -13.84 -6.84 20.14
C TYR A 387 -14.06 -6.93 18.63
N LYS A 388 -13.08 -6.47 17.86
CA LYS A 388 -13.06 -6.55 16.39
C LYS A 388 -11.68 -6.99 15.93
N LYS A 389 -11.56 -8.06 15.15
CA LYS A 389 -10.29 -8.51 14.56
C LYS A 389 -10.49 -9.05 13.15
N GLY A 390 -9.72 -8.56 12.18
CA GLY A 390 -9.81 -9.01 10.79
C GLY A 390 -8.65 -8.54 9.92
N PRO A 391 -8.67 -8.88 8.61
CA PRO A 391 -7.74 -8.31 7.65
C PRO A 391 -8.04 -6.82 7.44
N ILE A 392 -7.01 -6.00 7.21
CA ILE A 392 -7.21 -4.56 6.97
C ILE A 392 -7.95 -4.35 5.63
N GLY A 393 -8.85 -3.36 5.56
CA GLY A 393 -9.72 -3.09 4.41
C GLY A 393 -10.90 -4.06 4.25
N HIS A 394 -10.90 -5.20 4.94
CA HIS A 394 -11.85 -6.29 4.71
C HIS A 394 -12.78 -6.51 5.92
N ASP A 395 -13.57 -5.49 6.27
CA ASP A 395 -14.52 -5.52 7.40
C ASP A 395 -15.45 -6.74 7.38
N GLN A 396 -15.93 -7.13 6.19
CA GLN A 396 -16.78 -8.30 5.95
C GLN A 396 -16.11 -9.65 6.30
N MET A 397 -14.80 -9.66 6.57
CA MET A 397 -14.02 -10.81 7.01
C MET A 397 -13.55 -10.71 8.48
N ALA A 398 -13.96 -9.66 9.21
CA ALA A 398 -13.60 -9.49 10.61
C ALA A 398 -14.51 -10.29 11.56
N GLU A 399 -13.91 -10.85 12.60
CA GLU A 399 -14.64 -11.25 13.81
C GLU A 399 -15.01 -9.98 14.58
N GLU A 400 -16.27 -9.55 14.51
CA GLU A 400 -16.84 -8.47 15.33
C GLU A 400 -17.80 -9.04 16.38
N ARG A 401 -17.65 -8.60 17.65
CA ARG A 401 -18.58 -8.95 18.73
C ARG A 401 -18.67 -7.85 19.81
N VAL A 402 -19.86 -7.77 20.42
CA VAL A 402 -20.15 -6.94 21.61
C VAL A 402 -20.72 -7.86 22.69
N GLU A 403 -20.05 -7.95 23.83
CA GLU A 403 -20.41 -8.82 24.94
C GLU A 403 -20.88 -7.98 26.16
N ASP A 404 -22.10 -8.21 26.66
CA ASP A 404 -22.66 -7.50 27.82
C ASP A 404 -22.24 -8.17 29.15
N PHE A 405 -21.40 -7.48 29.92
CA PHE A 405 -21.02 -7.90 31.26
C PHE A 405 -21.98 -7.37 32.34
N GLY A 406 -22.85 -6.42 32.01
CA GLY A 406 -23.71 -5.74 32.97
C GLY A 406 -22.85 -5.07 34.05
N SER A 407 -23.17 -5.29 35.32
CA SER A 407 -22.38 -4.78 36.45
C SER A 407 -21.15 -5.63 36.80
N ARG A 408 -20.77 -6.65 36.01
CA ARG A 408 -19.67 -7.59 36.31
C ARG A 408 -18.29 -7.03 35.94
N VAL A 409 -17.95 -5.85 36.46
CA VAL A 409 -16.73 -5.09 36.14
C VAL A 409 -15.45 -5.94 36.23
N ASN A 410 -15.31 -6.72 37.31
CA ASN A 410 -14.12 -7.56 37.52
C ASN A 410 -13.99 -8.72 36.52
N ASP A 411 -15.07 -9.17 35.89
CA ASP A 411 -15.02 -10.25 34.90
C ASP A 411 -14.76 -9.71 33.50
N ALA A 412 -15.30 -8.53 33.18
CA ALA A 412 -14.97 -7.79 31.95
C ALA A 412 -13.48 -7.41 31.89
N ILE A 413 -12.91 -6.94 33.02
CA ILE A 413 -11.48 -6.63 33.13
C ILE A 413 -10.62 -7.89 32.92
N LYS A 414 -11.00 -9.04 33.50
CA LYS A 414 -10.27 -10.30 33.28
C LYS A 414 -10.27 -10.71 31.82
N GLU A 415 -11.44 -10.65 31.15
CA GLU A 415 -11.54 -11.07 29.75
C GLU A 415 -10.78 -10.11 28.82
N PHE A 416 -10.81 -8.80 29.07
CA PHE A 416 -9.99 -7.83 28.36
C PHE A 416 -8.48 -8.12 28.51
N VAL A 417 -8.01 -8.38 29.74
CA VAL A 417 -6.61 -8.73 30.00
C VAL A 417 -6.23 -10.06 29.33
N ARG A 418 -7.12 -11.06 29.38
CA ARG A 418 -6.94 -12.37 28.74
C ARG A 418 -6.84 -12.25 27.22
N LEU A 419 -7.68 -11.42 26.60
CA LEU A 419 -7.64 -11.16 25.16
C LEU A 419 -6.41 -10.34 24.76
N PHE A 420 -5.97 -9.37 25.58
CA PHE A 420 -4.72 -8.65 25.36
C PHE A 420 -3.52 -9.61 25.34
N GLU A 421 -3.43 -10.51 26.33
CA GLU A 421 -2.39 -11.54 26.39
C GLU A 421 -2.52 -12.55 25.22
N GLU A 422 -3.72 -12.93 24.82
CA GLU A 422 -3.94 -13.80 23.66
C GLU A 422 -3.47 -13.17 22.34
N VAL A 423 -3.77 -11.88 22.12
CA VAL A 423 -3.45 -11.12 20.91
C VAL A 423 -1.95 -10.75 20.82
N THR A 424 -1.33 -10.42 21.95
CA THR A 424 0.04 -9.86 22.00
C THR A 424 1.09 -10.79 22.61
N GLY A 425 0.69 -11.77 23.43
CA GLY A 425 1.60 -12.55 24.28
C GLY A 425 2.26 -11.75 25.41
N ASN A 426 1.75 -10.56 25.77
CA ASN A 426 2.29 -9.65 26.78
C ASN A 426 1.24 -9.36 27.88
N GLU A 427 1.68 -8.93 29.06
CA GLU A 427 0.78 -8.50 30.15
C GLU A 427 0.23 -7.07 29.91
N PHE A 428 -1.08 -6.87 30.15
CA PHE A 428 -1.74 -5.58 29.85
C PHE A 428 -1.32 -4.41 30.76
N GLU A 429 -1.20 -4.61 32.07
CA GLU A 429 -0.93 -3.49 32.99
C GLU A 429 0.51 -2.92 32.88
N PRO A 430 1.57 -3.75 32.73
CA PRO A 430 2.91 -3.25 32.39
C PRO A 430 2.97 -2.57 31.02
N TRP A 431 2.16 -3.02 30.05
CA TRP A 431 1.98 -2.28 28.80
C TRP A 431 1.35 -0.91 29.05
N GLU A 432 0.15 -0.83 29.63
CA GLU A 432 -0.57 0.45 29.64
C GLU A 432 0.06 1.48 30.58
N ARG A 433 0.72 1.05 31.67
CA ARG A 433 1.40 1.95 32.62
C ARG A 433 2.85 2.27 32.28
N GLU A 434 3.65 1.29 31.86
CA GLU A 434 5.10 1.45 31.65
C GLU A 434 5.49 1.39 30.17
N LYS A 435 4.54 1.08 29.27
CA LYS A 435 4.75 0.86 27.82
C LYS A 435 5.80 -0.20 27.52
N LYS A 436 6.04 -1.10 28.49
CA LYS A 436 6.86 -2.32 28.35
C LYS A 436 6.18 -3.25 27.36
N PHE A 437 6.95 -3.73 26.38
CA PHE A 437 6.47 -4.62 25.35
C PHE A 437 7.63 -5.42 24.76
N GLU A 438 7.40 -6.70 24.48
CA GLU A 438 8.28 -7.57 23.70
C GLU A 438 7.48 -8.08 22.49
N LYS A 439 7.92 -7.78 21.26
CA LYS A 439 7.27 -8.33 20.06
C LYS A 439 7.51 -9.84 20.02
N LYS A 440 6.44 -10.59 19.74
CA LYS A 440 6.49 -12.04 19.59
C LYS A 440 6.06 -12.40 18.17
N SER A 441 6.68 -13.43 17.59
CA SER A 441 6.29 -13.99 16.29
C SER A 441 4.81 -14.38 16.34
N MET A 442 4.08 -14.13 15.25
CA MET A 442 2.62 -14.35 15.12
C MET A 442 1.73 -13.62 16.14
N LYS A 443 2.27 -12.65 16.89
CA LYS A 443 1.51 -11.78 17.80
C LYS A 443 1.51 -10.33 17.31
N MET A 444 0.40 -9.65 17.58
CA MET A 444 0.14 -8.29 17.09
C MET A 444 0.85 -7.24 17.95
N TYR A 445 1.22 -6.12 17.34
CA TYR A 445 1.87 -4.99 18.00
C TYR A 445 0.83 -3.97 18.46
N PRO A 446 0.83 -3.53 19.74
CA PRO A 446 -0.11 -2.53 20.24
C PRO A 446 0.25 -1.12 19.75
N LEU A 447 -0.74 -0.46 19.15
CA LEU A 447 -0.63 0.89 18.61
C LEU A 447 -0.94 1.87 19.74
N ASP A 448 0.05 2.67 20.16
CA ASP A 448 -0.09 3.53 21.33
C ASP A 448 -0.73 4.87 20.95
N MET A 449 -1.94 5.10 21.45
CA MET A 449 -2.78 6.26 21.13
C MET A 449 -2.90 7.21 22.33
N ASP A 450 -2.84 8.51 22.06
CA ASP A 450 -2.94 9.60 23.04
C ASP A 450 -4.37 10.12 23.21
N VAL A 451 -4.61 10.85 24.28
CA VAL A 451 -5.89 11.49 24.59
C VAL A 451 -6.07 12.75 23.75
N GLY A 452 -6.95 12.68 22.76
CA GLY A 452 -7.33 13.79 21.90
C GLY A 452 -8.31 13.33 20.82
N VAL A 453 -8.41 14.10 19.74
CA VAL A 453 -9.29 13.84 18.60
C VAL A 453 -8.52 14.07 17.30
N ASP A 454 -8.50 13.06 16.43
CA ASP A 454 -7.85 13.09 15.12
C ASP A 454 -8.47 14.18 14.22
N VAL A 455 -7.65 14.94 13.48
CA VAL A 455 -8.12 15.99 12.54
C VAL A 455 -9.15 15.52 11.51
N ARG A 456 -9.16 14.23 11.13
CA ARG A 456 -10.17 13.66 10.22
C ARG A 456 -11.57 13.54 10.84
N HIS A 457 -11.70 13.85 12.14
CA HIS A 457 -12.96 13.89 12.89
C HIS A 457 -13.17 15.25 13.59
N GLY A 458 -12.16 15.80 14.26
CA GLY A 458 -12.24 17.08 14.99
C GLY A 458 -12.05 18.32 14.11
N GLY A 459 -11.46 18.14 12.92
CA GLY A 459 -11.37 19.18 11.90
C GLY A 459 -12.74 19.56 11.33
N ALA A 460 -12.86 20.78 10.84
CA ALA A 460 -14.10 21.26 10.26
C ALA A 460 -14.43 20.54 8.95
N ALA A 461 -15.57 19.86 8.90
CA ALA A 461 -16.10 19.27 7.68
C ALA A 461 -16.58 20.36 6.70
N LEU A 462 -16.61 20.05 5.40
CA LEU A 462 -16.93 21.00 4.34
C LEU A 462 -18.20 21.85 4.57
N ARG A 463 -19.22 21.29 5.22
CA ARG A 463 -20.48 21.99 5.57
C ARG A 463 -20.34 22.95 6.77
N GLN A 464 -19.46 22.64 7.73
CA GLN A 464 -19.18 23.51 8.88
C GLN A 464 -18.31 24.72 8.47
N LEU A 465 -17.36 24.52 7.54
CA LEU A 465 -16.41 25.54 7.09
C LEU A 465 -17.08 26.85 6.61
N GLY A 466 -18.27 26.78 6.01
CA GLY A 466 -19.03 27.97 5.61
C GLY A 466 -19.64 28.72 6.80
N THR A 467 -20.28 27.99 7.71
CA THR A 467 -20.94 28.56 8.91
C THR A 467 -19.92 29.13 9.89
N ALA A 468 -18.81 28.42 10.13
CA ALA A 468 -17.73 28.88 11.00
C ALA A 468 -17.10 30.19 10.47
N ALA A 469 -16.86 30.29 9.16
CA ALA A 469 -16.35 31.52 8.55
C ALA A 469 -17.35 32.69 8.62
N ALA A 470 -18.66 32.42 8.57
CA ALA A 470 -19.70 33.45 8.67
C ALA A 470 -19.87 34.05 10.08
N HIS A 471 -19.39 33.36 11.13
CA HIS A 471 -19.41 33.83 12.52
C HIS A 471 -18.02 34.21 13.07
N CYS A 472 -16.98 34.04 12.24
CA CYS A 472 -15.59 34.35 12.56
C CYS A 472 -15.36 35.86 12.77
N LYS A 473 -14.63 36.22 13.83
CA LYS A 473 -14.30 37.61 14.18
C LYS A 473 -12.92 38.07 13.65
N LEU A 474 -12.20 37.20 12.94
CA LEU A 474 -10.93 37.53 12.30
C LEU A 474 -11.16 38.36 11.02
N ASP A 475 -10.10 39.00 10.52
CA ASP A 475 -10.10 39.59 9.18
C ASP A 475 -10.47 38.53 8.12
N PRO A 476 -11.27 38.84 7.08
CA PRO A 476 -11.71 37.85 6.09
C PRO A 476 -10.58 37.09 5.38
N ALA A 477 -9.43 37.72 5.12
CA ALA A 477 -8.29 37.04 4.49
C ALA A 477 -7.57 36.12 5.49
N VAL A 478 -7.44 36.52 6.75
CA VAL A 478 -6.91 35.67 7.84
C VAL A 478 -7.87 34.50 8.10
N SER A 479 -9.17 34.77 8.14
CA SER A 479 -10.21 33.74 8.28
C SER A 479 -10.23 32.76 7.10
N PHE A 480 -9.88 33.18 5.88
CA PHE A 480 -9.72 32.25 4.75
C PHE A 480 -8.59 31.25 5.02
N LEU A 481 -7.42 31.71 5.46
CA LEU A 481 -6.28 30.84 5.77
C LEU A 481 -6.59 29.89 6.93
N VAL A 482 -7.09 30.42 8.06
CA VAL A 482 -7.41 29.61 9.24
C VAL A 482 -8.52 28.59 8.92
N LYS A 483 -9.50 28.95 8.08
CA LYS A 483 -10.54 28.04 7.58
C LYS A 483 -9.93 26.84 6.82
N GLN A 484 -9.04 27.06 5.86
CA GLN A 484 -8.40 25.96 5.13
C GLN A 484 -7.55 25.09 6.07
N LEU A 485 -6.73 25.70 6.93
CA LEU A 485 -5.86 24.99 7.87
C LEU A 485 -6.61 24.28 9.02
N CYS A 486 -7.90 24.54 9.22
CA CYS A 486 -8.75 23.80 10.16
C CYS A 486 -9.69 22.79 9.47
N GLY A 487 -9.68 22.72 8.13
CA GLY A 487 -10.53 21.81 7.38
C GLY A 487 -10.02 20.37 7.43
N GLN A 488 -10.92 19.40 7.61
CA GLN A 488 -10.55 17.98 7.66
C GLN A 488 -9.86 17.50 6.35
N GLU A 489 -10.24 18.08 5.21
CA GLU A 489 -9.92 17.52 3.88
C GLU A 489 -8.42 17.51 3.58
N ILE A 490 -7.68 18.58 3.90
CA ILE A 490 -6.22 18.64 3.65
C ILE A 490 -5.46 17.54 4.40
N TYR A 491 -6.02 17.06 5.51
CA TYR A 491 -5.47 15.97 6.30
C TYR A 491 -5.88 14.60 5.77
N ARG A 492 -7.12 14.45 5.30
CA ARG A 492 -7.59 13.23 4.62
C ARG A 492 -6.77 12.95 3.37
N TYR A 493 -6.57 13.96 2.52
CA TYR A 493 -5.75 13.84 1.31
C TYR A 493 -4.28 13.50 1.63
N ALA A 494 -3.64 14.24 2.54
CA ALA A 494 -2.24 13.98 2.89
C ALA A 494 -2.03 12.56 3.44
N LEU A 495 -2.98 12.02 4.23
CA LEU A 495 -2.91 10.65 4.72
C LEU A 495 -3.20 9.62 3.61
N MET A 496 -4.14 9.87 2.71
CA MET A 496 -4.45 8.99 1.57
C MET A 496 -3.24 8.83 0.63
N GLU A 497 -2.57 9.94 0.30
CA GLU A 497 -1.37 9.98 -0.54
C GLU A 497 -0.18 9.21 0.04
N MET A 498 -0.16 8.97 1.36
CA MET A 498 0.85 8.19 2.06
C MET A 498 0.37 6.76 2.39
N ALA A 499 -0.85 6.40 1.95
CA ALA A 499 -1.58 5.18 2.31
C ALA A 499 -1.72 4.97 3.84
N GLN A 500 -1.95 6.05 4.59
CA GLN A 500 -2.06 6.08 6.06
C GLN A 500 -3.44 6.59 6.53
N ASP A 501 -4.46 6.44 5.69
CA ASP A 501 -5.82 6.98 5.87
C ASP A 501 -6.80 6.04 6.58
N LEU A 502 -6.34 4.89 7.09
CA LEU A 502 -7.11 3.85 7.79
C LEU A 502 -8.19 4.41 8.75
N PRO A 503 -9.50 4.15 8.52
CA PRO A 503 -10.58 4.76 9.31
C PRO A 503 -10.72 4.23 10.76
N ASP A 504 -10.29 2.99 10.99
CA ASP A 504 -10.34 2.30 12.29
C ASP A 504 -9.22 2.73 13.26
N LEU A 505 -8.23 3.53 12.81
CA LEU A 505 -7.09 3.98 13.61
C LEU A 505 -6.97 5.52 13.58
N PRO A 506 -7.00 6.23 14.73
CA PRO A 506 -6.75 7.68 14.79
C PRO A 506 -5.25 7.96 14.69
N ILE A 507 -4.69 7.88 13.48
CA ILE A 507 -3.25 8.07 13.26
C ILE A 507 -2.75 9.46 13.66
N GLY A 508 -3.60 10.49 13.53
CA GLY A 508 -3.35 11.83 14.04
C GLY A 508 -3.30 11.92 15.57
N MET A 509 -3.71 10.86 16.29
CA MET A 509 -3.59 10.75 17.75
C MET A 509 -2.72 9.56 18.20
N LEU A 510 -1.75 9.13 17.39
CA LEU A 510 -0.64 8.31 17.89
C LEU A 510 0.15 9.08 18.98
N SER A 511 0.68 8.37 19.97
CA SER A 511 1.42 8.98 21.08
C SER A 511 2.83 9.41 20.68
N ASP A 512 3.40 10.38 21.40
CA ASP A 512 4.80 10.78 21.21
C ASP A 512 5.78 9.61 21.37
N LEU A 513 5.41 8.58 22.14
CA LEU A 513 6.22 7.37 22.28
C LEU A 513 6.15 6.51 21.02
N HIS A 514 4.96 6.35 20.44
CA HIS A 514 4.79 5.64 19.17
C HIS A 514 5.53 6.36 18.03
N LEU A 515 5.40 7.68 17.96
CA LEU A 515 6.09 8.53 16.97
C LEU A 515 7.61 8.60 17.18
N ARG A 516 8.12 8.36 18.40
CA ARG A 516 9.56 8.14 18.64
C ARG A 516 10.02 6.75 18.19
N ARG A 517 9.26 5.69 18.50
CA ARG A 517 9.54 4.33 18.00
C ARG A 517 9.56 4.25 16.47
N GLY A 518 8.74 5.05 15.80
CA GLY A 518 8.81 5.23 14.34
C GLY A 518 10.13 5.84 13.85
N GLU A 519 10.64 6.88 14.53
CA GLU A 519 11.96 7.47 14.22
C GLU A 519 13.10 6.49 14.54
N GLU A 520 13.03 5.79 15.68
CA GLU A 520 13.99 4.75 16.06
C GLU A 520 14.04 3.62 15.01
N MET A 521 12.88 3.18 14.51
CA MET A 521 12.76 2.18 13.45
C MET A 521 13.35 2.66 12.13
N LEU A 522 13.04 3.89 11.70
CA LEU A 522 13.58 4.51 10.47
C LEU A 522 15.10 4.69 10.56
N LEU A 523 15.62 5.16 11.70
CA LEU A 523 17.06 5.30 11.93
C LEU A 523 17.79 3.95 11.98
N GLN A 524 17.13 2.88 12.43
CA GLN A 524 17.65 1.52 12.35
C GLN A 524 17.66 1.01 10.90
N MET A 525 16.49 1.07 10.24
CA MET A 525 16.27 0.70 8.83
C MET A 525 17.32 1.33 7.89
N ARG A 526 17.56 2.65 8.03
CA ARG A 526 18.56 3.38 7.24
C ARG A 526 19.99 2.88 7.46
N ARG A 527 20.37 2.52 8.69
CA ARG A 527 21.72 2.03 8.99
C ARG A 527 21.93 0.62 8.47
N ASP A 528 20.96 -0.25 8.66
CA ASP A 528 21.09 -1.65 8.25
C ASP A 528 21.13 -1.76 6.71
N ALA A 529 20.34 -0.95 6.01
CA ALA A 529 20.30 -0.88 4.53
C ALA A 529 21.65 -0.53 3.88
N GLU A 530 22.57 0.13 4.59
CA GLU A 530 23.94 0.42 4.09
C GLU A 530 24.83 -0.83 4.01
N SER A 531 24.44 -1.93 4.65
CA SER A 531 25.17 -3.20 4.68
C SER A 531 24.54 -4.31 3.82
N VAL A 532 23.39 -4.03 3.21
CA VAL A 532 22.56 -5.02 2.50
C VAL A 532 22.99 -5.16 1.04
N PRO A 533 23.07 -6.39 0.48
CA PRO A 533 23.37 -6.59 -0.95
C PRO A 533 22.35 -5.91 -1.87
N GLU A 534 22.79 -5.48 -3.06
CA GLU A 534 21.92 -4.85 -4.07
C GLU A 534 20.76 -5.77 -4.51
N SER A 535 20.97 -7.08 -4.50
CA SER A 535 19.98 -8.09 -4.86
C SER A 535 20.33 -9.46 -4.26
N GLY A 536 19.37 -10.39 -4.31
CA GLY A 536 19.52 -11.77 -3.82
C GLY A 536 18.68 -12.06 -2.57
N PRO A 537 18.60 -13.34 -2.14
CA PRO A 537 17.62 -13.75 -1.12
C PRO A 537 17.85 -13.14 0.27
N GLU A 538 19.09 -12.78 0.61
CA GLU A 538 19.44 -12.01 1.80
C GLU A 538 18.83 -10.61 1.77
N ALA A 539 18.93 -9.93 0.62
CA ALA A 539 18.36 -8.60 0.40
C ALA A 539 16.82 -8.65 0.38
N ASP A 540 16.23 -9.61 -0.32
CA ASP A 540 14.76 -9.78 -0.35
C ASP A 540 14.17 -10.08 1.03
N ALA A 541 14.84 -10.88 1.86
CA ALA A 541 14.45 -11.10 3.24
C ALA A 541 14.53 -9.82 4.09
N PHE A 542 15.63 -9.06 3.99
CA PHE A 542 15.77 -7.76 4.66
C PHE A 542 14.67 -6.78 4.26
N TRP A 543 14.50 -6.52 2.96
CA TRP A 543 13.54 -5.55 2.43
C TRP A 543 12.09 -5.93 2.80
N THR A 544 11.76 -7.23 2.81
CA THR A 544 10.46 -7.71 3.30
C THR A 544 10.28 -7.43 4.80
N GLU A 545 11.29 -7.73 5.62
CA GLU A 545 11.19 -7.61 7.08
C GLU A 545 11.07 -6.16 7.55
N ILE A 546 11.89 -5.23 7.01
CA ILE A 546 11.77 -3.82 7.39
C ILE A 546 10.45 -3.19 6.92
N SER A 547 9.86 -3.71 5.85
CA SER A 547 8.53 -3.31 5.38
C SER A 547 7.43 -3.83 6.31
N ALA A 548 7.49 -5.13 6.68
CA ALA A 548 6.59 -5.75 7.66
C ALA A 548 6.65 -5.05 9.02
N LYS A 549 7.85 -4.67 9.49
CA LYS A 549 8.08 -3.81 10.66
C LYS A 549 7.38 -2.46 10.50
N TRP A 550 7.60 -1.75 9.39
CA TRP A 550 7.01 -0.44 9.14
C TRP A 550 5.48 -0.46 9.14
N PHE A 551 4.88 -1.32 8.32
CA PHE A 551 3.42 -1.43 8.20
C PHE A 551 2.74 -2.12 9.41
N THR A 552 3.52 -2.69 10.34
CA THR A 552 3.02 -3.07 11.67
C THR A 552 2.99 -1.88 12.65
N LEU A 553 3.87 -0.89 12.50
CA LEU A 553 3.87 0.35 13.30
C LEU A 553 2.94 1.42 12.72
N PHE A 554 2.80 1.49 11.41
CA PHE A 554 2.01 2.48 10.66
C PHE A 554 1.06 1.74 9.68
N PRO A 555 -0.07 1.21 10.20
CA PRO A 555 -0.89 0.25 9.48
C PRO A 555 -1.65 0.86 8.31
N THR A 556 -1.63 0.14 7.20
CA THR A 556 -2.23 0.52 5.93
C THR A 556 -3.12 -0.60 5.40
N THR A 557 -4.10 -0.26 4.58
CA THR A 557 -4.77 -1.18 3.67
C THR A 557 -3.83 -1.76 2.61
N ARG A 558 -2.85 -0.96 2.16
CA ARG A 558 -2.04 -1.16 0.94
C ARG A 558 -0.54 -1.37 1.23
N PRO A 559 -0.12 -2.41 1.98
CA PRO A 559 1.29 -2.63 2.31
C PRO A 559 2.05 -3.25 1.13
N TYR A 560 3.34 -2.93 1.00
CA TYR A 560 4.20 -3.42 -0.08
C TYR A 560 5.65 -3.61 0.40
N VAL A 561 6.51 -4.21 -0.42
CA VAL A 561 7.94 -4.35 -0.10
C VAL A 561 8.69 -3.09 -0.55
N LEU A 562 9.10 -2.27 0.42
CA LEU A 562 10.01 -1.13 0.23
C LEU A 562 11.34 -1.61 -0.36
N ARG A 563 11.94 -0.85 -1.29
CA ARG A 563 13.26 -1.10 -1.85
C ARG A 563 14.04 0.20 -2.11
N GLY A 564 15.27 0.26 -1.59
CA GLY A 564 16.19 1.38 -1.79
C GLY A 564 15.87 2.64 -0.96
N PHE A 565 16.82 3.57 -0.91
CA PHE A 565 16.72 4.77 -0.08
C PHE A 565 15.67 5.80 -0.56
N GLU A 566 15.34 5.81 -1.85
CA GLU A 566 14.28 6.65 -2.43
C GLU A 566 12.93 6.30 -1.79
N GLN A 567 12.56 5.02 -1.75
CA GLN A 567 11.30 4.59 -1.15
C GLN A 567 11.26 4.80 0.37
N ILE A 568 12.41 4.75 1.05
CA ILE A 568 12.52 5.14 2.47
C ILE A 568 12.26 6.64 2.64
N ALA A 569 12.82 7.51 1.79
CA ALA A 569 12.60 8.95 1.87
C ALA A 569 11.11 9.30 1.63
N ASP A 570 10.57 8.88 0.50
CA ASP A 570 9.26 9.33 0.02
C ASP A 570 8.10 8.78 0.88
N ASN A 571 8.22 7.56 1.39
CA ASN A 571 7.10 6.84 2.04
C ASN A 571 7.29 6.58 3.54
N VAL A 572 8.54 6.58 4.04
CA VAL A 572 8.84 6.30 5.46
C VAL A 572 9.20 7.60 6.20
N ALA A 573 10.18 8.35 5.71
CA ALA A 573 10.63 9.60 6.34
C ALA A 573 9.60 10.73 6.18
N SER A 574 9.24 11.08 4.94
CA SER A 574 8.20 12.07 4.61
C SER A 574 6.84 11.70 5.20
N GLY A 575 6.54 10.39 5.26
CA GLY A 575 5.38 9.83 5.95
C GLY A 575 5.37 10.14 7.44
N LEU A 576 6.45 9.81 8.16
CA LEU A 576 6.59 10.05 9.60
C LEU A 576 6.56 11.54 9.96
N GLU A 577 7.22 12.37 9.16
CA GLU A 577 7.26 13.83 9.34
C GLU A 577 5.87 14.45 9.17
N THR A 578 5.15 14.05 8.11
CA THR A 578 3.77 14.49 7.88
C THR A 578 2.84 14.00 8.99
N ILE A 579 2.94 12.74 9.44
CA ILE A 579 2.14 12.24 10.58
C ILE A 579 2.42 13.03 11.87
N ARG A 580 3.68 13.43 12.14
CA ARG A 580 4.03 14.29 13.29
C ARG A 580 3.37 15.67 13.20
N ASP A 581 3.34 16.29 12.02
CA ASP A 581 2.69 17.59 11.85
C ASP A 581 1.16 17.50 11.92
N ILE A 582 0.59 16.40 11.42
CA ILE A 582 -0.84 16.06 11.55
C ILE A 582 -1.23 15.78 13.02
N ASN A 583 -0.31 15.23 13.81
CA ASN A 583 -0.52 15.00 15.25
C ASN A 583 -0.53 16.30 16.05
N ASP A 584 0.42 17.21 15.78
CA ASP A 584 0.39 18.55 16.35
C ASP A 584 -0.85 19.35 15.90
N ALA A 585 -1.30 19.17 14.66
CA ALA A 585 -2.56 19.75 14.18
C ALA A 585 -3.79 19.17 14.91
N SER A 586 -3.83 17.86 15.14
CA SER A 586 -4.94 17.17 15.85
C SER A 586 -5.07 17.70 17.28
N ARG A 587 -3.94 17.88 17.97
CA ARG A 587 -3.86 18.46 19.31
C ARG A 587 -4.23 19.94 19.35
N LEU A 588 -3.86 20.72 18.33
CA LEU A 588 -4.19 22.14 18.23
C LEU A 588 -5.69 22.34 17.95
N ILE A 589 -6.24 21.65 16.95
CA ILE A 589 -7.66 21.77 16.60
C ILE A 589 -8.53 21.17 17.72
N GLY A 590 -8.36 19.87 18.01
CA GLY A 590 -9.21 19.13 18.94
C GLY A 590 -10.67 19.08 18.48
N ASP A 591 -11.62 19.00 19.42
CA ASP A 591 -13.06 18.95 19.12
C ASP A 591 -13.75 20.33 19.19
N VAL A 592 -13.09 21.39 18.70
CA VAL A 592 -13.72 22.74 18.74
C VAL A 592 -14.90 22.86 17.76
N PHE A 593 -14.93 22.06 16.70
CA PHE A 593 -16.00 22.10 15.68
C PHE A 593 -17.18 21.16 15.97
N GLY A 594 -17.04 20.14 16.84
CA GLY A 594 -18.17 19.40 17.41
C GLY A 594 -18.80 20.09 18.62
N SER A 595 -18.04 20.93 19.32
CA SER A 595 -18.51 21.71 20.47
C SER A 595 -19.48 22.85 20.10
N THR A 596 -20.26 23.32 21.08
CA THR A 596 -21.22 24.44 20.92
C THR A 596 -20.55 25.83 20.98
N LEU A 597 -19.42 26.03 20.31
CA LEU A 597 -18.69 27.30 20.29
C LEU A 597 -19.23 28.23 19.18
N ASP A 598 -19.44 29.51 19.50
CA ASP A 598 -19.92 30.54 18.55
C ASP A 598 -18.90 30.86 17.43
N ASP A 599 -17.60 30.72 17.71
CA ASP A 599 -16.50 31.11 16.81
C ASP A 599 -15.28 30.19 17.02
N PRO A 600 -15.32 28.95 16.50
CA PRO A 600 -14.22 27.99 16.67
C PRO A 600 -12.96 28.37 15.88
N LEU A 601 -13.08 29.14 14.79
CA LEU A 601 -11.93 29.60 13.99
C LEU A 601 -11.07 30.61 14.77
N SER A 602 -11.69 31.55 15.50
CA SER A 602 -10.94 32.43 16.40
C SER A 602 -10.25 31.67 17.53
N GLU A 603 -10.83 30.58 18.06
CA GLU A 603 -10.15 29.77 19.08
C GLU A 603 -8.95 28.99 18.52
N CYS A 604 -9.06 28.39 17.33
CA CYS A 604 -7.91 27.80 16.63
C CYS A 604 -6.81 28.83 16.36
N TYR A 605 -7.16 30.04 15.90
CA TYR A 605 -6.18 31.11 15.66
C TYR A 605 -5.47 31.57 16.94
N LYS A 606 -6.17 31.67 18.08
CA LYS A 606 -5.54 31.98 19.39
C LYS A 606 -4.55 30.89 19.81
N LYS A 607 -4.91 29.62 19.67
CA LYS A 607 -4.03 28.47 20.00
C LYS A 607 -2.76 28.47 19.15
N LEU A 608 -2.82 28.99 17.92
CA LEU A 608 -1.70 29.03 16.97
C LEU A 608 -0.48 29.78 17.51
N GLY A 609 -0.67 30.81 18.35
CA GLY A 609 0.45 31.61 18.89
C GLY A 609 1.16 32.48 17.83
N CYS A 610 0.46 32.79 16.73
CA CYS A 610 1.01 33.45 15.55
C CYS A 610 0.14 34.65 15.14
N SER A 611 0.78 35.76 14.79
CA SER A 611 0.18 36.93 14.14
C SER A 611 0.23 36.75 12.64
N ILE A 612 -0.92 36.83 11.97
CA ILE A 612 -1.04 36.71 10.51
C ILE A 612 -1.80 37.93 9.99
N ASN A 613 -1.24 38.62 9.01
CA ASN A 613 -1.81 39.84 8.43
C ASN A 613 -1.73 39.77 6.89
N PRO A 614 -2.78 40.18 6.15
CA PRO A 614 -2.71 40.24 4.69
C PRO A 614 -1.73 41.34 4.24
N VAL A 615 -0.93 41.06 3.20
CA VAL A 615 -0.05 42.05 2.56
C VAL A 615 -0.83 42.75 1.45
N ALA A 616 -0.85 44.09 1.46
CA ALA A 616 -1.59 44.87 0.47
C ALA A 616 -0.97 44.77 -0.93
N GLU A 617 -1.81 44.55 -1.95
CA GLU A 617 -1.40 44.31 -3.35
C GLU A 617 -0.59 45.48 -3.96
N ASP A 618 -0.83 46.71 -3.49
CA ASP A 618 -0.16 47.93 -3.95
C ASP A 618 1.16 48.22 -3.21
N SER A 619 1.54 47.40 -2.23
CA SER A 619 2.81 47.55 -1.50
C SER A 619 4.02 47.11 -2.32
N GLU A 620 5.21 47.66 -1.99
CA GLU A 620 6.46 47.24 -2.63
C GLU A 620 6.86 45.81 -2.21
N ASP A 621 6.51 45.36 -1.01
CA ASP A 621 6.75 43.99 -0.55
C ASP A 621 5.97 42.97 -1.39
N TYR A 622 4.69 43.25 -1.69
CA TYR A 622 3.88 42.40 -2.57
C TYR A 622 4.50 42.27 -3.97
N LYS A 623 4.87 43.40 -4.57
CA LYS A 623 5.52 43.47 -5.90
C LYS A 623 6.88 42.80 -5.92
N MET A 624 7.64 42.88 -4.82
CA MET A 624 8.94 42.21 -4.67
C MET A 624 8.77 40.70 -4.61
N ILE A 625 7.81 40.20 -3.82
CA ILE A 625 7.52 38.76 -3.70
C ILE A 625 6.99 38.18 -5.02
N LEU A 626 6.07 38.88 -5.71
CA LEU A 626 5.62 38.48 -7.05
C LEU A 626 6.80 38.38 -8.02
N ARG A 627 7.63 39.42 -8.12
CA ARG A 627 8.79 39.41 -9.02
C ARG A 627 9.78 38.32 -8.67
N TYR A 628 10.01 38.04 -7.39
CA TYR A 628 10.92 36.98 -6.96
C TYR A 628 10.39 35.60 -7.35
N LEU A 629 9.07 35.36 -7.22
CA LEU A 629 8.41 34.15 -7.73
C LEU A 629 8.55 34.04 -9.26
N GLU A 630 8.12 35.07 -10.01
CA GLU A 630 8.20 35.13 -11.48
C GLU A 630 9.63 34.92 -12.01
N THR A 631 10.65 35.36 -11.28
CA THR A 631 12.06 35.23 -11.66
C THR A 631 12.65 33.85 -11.32
N THR A 632 12.06 33.11 -10.38
CA THR A 632 12.64 31.87 -9.83
C THR A 632 11.73 30.64 -9.94
N TYR A 633 10.58 30.77 -10.61
CA TYR A 633 9.69 29.67 -10.94
C TYR A 633 9.81 29.31 -12.43
N GLU A 634 10.49 28.19 -12.74
CA GLU A 634 10.41 27.57 -14.06
C GLU A 634 9.15 26.68 -14.16
N PRO A 635 8.23 26.92 -15.12
CA PRO A 635 7.02 26.12 -15.27
C PRO A 635 7.32 24.66 -15.66
N VAL A 636 6.75 23.72 -14.90
CA VAL A 636 6.89 22.28 -15.15
C VAL A 636 6.15 21.91 -16.44
N LYS A 637 6.76 21.05 -17.27
CA LYS A 637 6.18 20.59 -18.54
C LYS A 637 6.04 19.07 -18.52
N VAL A 638 4.85 18.59 -18.82
CA VAL A 638 4.54 17.16 -19.02
C VAL A 638 3.80 17.06 -20.34
N ASP A 639 4.44 16.44 -21.33
CA ASP A 639 3.99 16.40 -22.73
C ASP A 639 3.57 17.79 -23.27
N ASP A 640 2.32 17.93 -23.74
CA ASP A 640 1.74 19.17 -24.27
C ASP A 640 1.20 20.14 -23.19
N VAL A 641 1.33 19.79 -21.90
CA VAL A 641 0.81 20.53 -20.75
C VAL A 641 1.93 21.27 -20.03
N VAL A 642 1.72 22.57 -19.79
CA VAL A 642 2.60 23.42 -18.97
C VAL A 642 1.86 23.83 -17.70
N TYR A 643 2.44 23.52 -16.55
CA TYR A 643 1.95 23.89 -15.22
C TYR A 643 2.64 25.17 -14.75
N GLY A 644 1.87 26.26 -14.66
CA GLY A 644 2.30 27.53 -14.07
C GLY A 644 1.73 27.73 -12.66
N VAL A 645 2.16 28.79 -11.97
CA VAL A 645 1.58 29.23 -10.68
C VAL A 645 1.03 30.65 -10.78
N SER A 646 -0.10 30.88 -10.13
CA SER A 646 -0.70 32.19 -9.86
C SER A 646 -0.71 32.47 -8.36
N VAL A 647 -0.50 33.72 -7.96
CA VAL A 647 -0.58 34.15 -6.55
C VAL A 647 -1.98 34.65 -6.25
N GLU A 648 -2.67 33.99 -5.33
CA GLU A 648 -3.97 34.47 -4.82
C GLU A 648 -3.81 35.42 -3.63
N ARG A 649 -2.99 35.07 -2.62
CA ARG A 649 -2.86 35.84 -1.37
C ARG A 649 -1.44 35.78 -0.80
N ILE A 650 -0.96 36.92 -0.32
CA ILE A 650 0.29 37.04 0.45
C ILE A 650 -0.05 37.46 1.89
N TYR A 651 0.59 36.80 2.85
CA TYR A 651 0.42 37.05 4.29
C TYR A 651 1.78 37.33 4.92
N ALA A 652 1.86 38.39 5.72
CA ALA A 652 2.93 38.60 6.68
C ALA A 652 2.65 37.77 7.93
N VAL A 653 3.67 37.08 8.43
CA VAL A 653 3.55 36.04 9.47
C VAL A 653 4.62 36.28 10.54
N GLU A 654 4.20 36.44 11.79
CA GLU A 654 5.08 36.50 12.95
C GLU A 654 4.62 35.45 13.98
N SER A 655 5.39 34.36 14.14
CA SER A 655 5.12 33.34 15.17
C SER A 655 6.10 33.48 16.33
N SER A 656 5.63 33.27 17.56
CA SER A 656 6.48 33.22 18.75
C SER A 656 7.52 32.10 18.73
N SER A 657 7.34 31.10 17.85
CA SER A 657 8.28 29.98 17.68
C SER A 657 9.41 30.25 16.69
N PHE A 658 9.41 31.38 15.98
CA PHE A 658 10.54 31.83 15.17
C PHE A 658 11.42 32.85 15.93
N PRO A 659 12.71 32.97 15.60
CA PRO A 659 13.53 34.06 16.09
C PRO A 659 12.92 35.42 15.69
N SER A 660 12.77 36.34 16.65
CA SER A 660 12.18 37.66 16.38
C SER A 660 12.98 38.45 15.32
N TYR A 661 12.30 39.34 14.60
CA TYR A 661 12.93 40.15 13.54
C TYR A 661 14.20 40.87 14.03
N GLU A 662 14.17 41.51 15.21
CA GLU A 662 15.34 42.17 15.79
C GLU A 662 16.47 41.19 16.16
N LYS A 663 16.19 39.90 16.45
CA LYS A 663 17.24 38.88 16.58
C LYS A 663 17.83 38.56 15.21
N ILE A 664 17.01 38.22 14.22
CA ILE A 664 17.46 37.86 12.85
C ILE A 664 18.28 38.99 12.23
N LYS A 665 17.79 40.23 12.32
CA LYS A 665 18.42 41.46 11.82
C LYS A 665 19.87 41.62 12.24
N ASN A 666 20.24 41.18 13.45
CA ASN A 666 21.60 41.24 13.98
C ASN A 666 22.49 40.05 13.57
N LEU A 667 21.95 39.01 12.92
CA LEU A 667 22.73 37.87 12.40
C LEU A 667 23.41 38.21 11.06
N PRO A 668 24.58 37.62 10.74
CA PRO A 668 25.25 37.75 9.44
C PRO A 668 24.48 37.06 8.31
N ASN A 669 24.91 37.30 7.06
CA ASN A 669 24.51 36.59 5.85
C ASN A 669 23.02 36.20 5.78
N LYS A 670 22.15 37.21 5.95
CA LYS A 670 20.70 37.07 5.78
C LYS A 670 20.35 36.93 4.30
N ILE A 671 19.56 35.92 3.97
CA ILE A 671 19.00 35.67 2.65
C ILE A 671 17.49 35.41 2.79
N LEU A 672 16.75 35.65 1.71
CA LEU A 672 15.33 35.35 1.63
C LEU A 672 15.18 34.10 0.77
N LEU A 673 14.62 33.01 1.33
CA LEU A 673 14.54 31.70 0.66
C LEU A 673 13.12 31.14 0.72
N TRP A 674 12.76 30.37 -0.30
CA TRP A 674 11.53 29.60 -0.37
C TRP A 674 11.64 28.32 0.47
N CYS A 675 10.57 28.01 1.19
CA CYS A 675 10.39 26.76 1.92
C CYS A 675 9.09 26.11 1.42
N GLY A 676 9.20 24.94 0.81
CA GLY A 676 8.06 24.14 0.37
C GLY A 676 7.50 23.29 1.50
N THR A 677 6.19 23.11 1.55
CA THR A 677 5.54 22.24 2.54
C THR A 677 4.11 21.90 2.14
N ARG A 678 3.67 20.67 2.44
CA ARG A 678 2.27 20.22 2.31
C ARG A 678 1.33 21.15 3.09
N SER A 679 0.14 21.43 2.54
CA SER A 679 -0.88 22.24 3.20
C SER A 679 -1.28 21.74 4.60
N SER A 680 -1.28 20.41 4.81
CA SER A 680 -1.49 19.75 6.11
C SER A 680 -0.50 20.22 7.19
N ASN A 681 0.76 20.43 6.82
CA ASN A 681 1.85 20.67 7.76
C ASN A 681 1.94 22.15 8.16
N LEU A 682 1.36 23.06 7.35
CA LEU A 682 1.49 24.50 7.57
C LEU A 682 0.91 24.97 8.92
N LEU A 683 -0.16 24.36 9.42
CA LEU A 683 -0.71 24.69 10.75
C LEU A 683 0.34 24.44 11.85
N ARG A 684 1.07 23.32 11.79
CA ARG A 684 2.18 23.01 12.69
C ARG A 684 3.34 23.98 12.50
N HIS A 685 3.73 24.25 11.25
CA HIS A 685 4.85 25.14 10.94
C HIS A 685 4.61 26.58 11.43
N LEU A 686 3.38 27.06 11.37
CA LEU A 686 2.98 28.34 11.98
C LEU A 686 3.01 28.28 13.52
N HIS A 687 2.61 27.16 14.13
CA HIS A 687 2.55 27.00 15.58
C HIS A 687 3.91 26.82 16.27
N LYS A 688 4.79 25.98 15.71
CA LYS A 688 6.03 25.49 16.34
C LYS A 688 7.29 25.67 15.48
N GLY A 689 7.21 26.44 14.40
CA GLY A 689 8.30 26.61 13.44
C GLY A 689 8.51 25.39 12.53
N PHE A 690 9.50 25.45 11.64
CA PHE A 690 9.90 24.31 10.80
C PHE A 690 10.63 23.24 11.62
N LEU A 691 10.44 21.96 11.26
CA LEU A 691 11.27 20.87 11.74
C LEU A 691 12.47 20.64 10.80
N PRO A 692 13.62 20.19 11.32
CA PRO A 692 14.64 19.56 10.50
C PRO A 692 14.18 18.18 10.04
N ALA A 693 14.73 17.69 8.92
CA ALA A 693 14.50 16.33 8.46
C ALA A 693 14.91 15.29 9.53
N VAL A 694 14.18 14.17 9.59
CA VAL A 694 14.27 13.17 10.65
C VAL A 694 15.53 12.30 10.58
N CYS A 695 16.11 12.15 9.38
CA CYS A 695 17.30 11.32 9.14
C CYS A 695 18.11 11.81 7.93
N HIS A 696 19.37 11.38 7.84
CA HIS A 696 20.14 11.44 6.60
C HIS A 696 19.80 10.22 5.72
N LEU A 697 19.52 10.47 4.43
CA LEU A 697 19.39 9.46 3.37
C LEU A 697 20.12 9.99 2.12
N PRO A 698 20.73 9.15 1.27
CA PRO A 698 21.54 9.58 0.12
C PRO A 698 20.74 10.10 -1.08
N VAL A 699 19.66 10.85 -0.85
CA VAL A 699 18.71 11.36 -1.85
C VAL A 699 18.37 12.85 -1.60
N PRO A 700 17.83 13.59 -2.58
CA PRO A 700 17.39 14.97 -2.39
C PRO A 700 16.46 15.16 -1.17
N GLY A 701 16.47 16.36 -0.58
CA GLY A 701 15.79 16.64 0.69
C GLY A 701 16.51 16.09 1.93
N TYR A 702 16.92 14.82 1.91
CA TYR A 702 17.47 14.13 3.09
C TYR A 702 19.01 14.02 3.12
N MET A 703 19.70 14.31 2.01
CA MET A 703 21.16 14.17 1.89
C MET A 703 21.98 15.00 2.89
N PHE A 704 21.39 16.03 3.53
CA PHE A 704 22.06 16.87 4.52
C PHE A 704 21.73 16.52 5.99
N GLY A 705 20.97 15.46 6.26
CA GLY A 705 20.67 15.03 7.62
C GLY A 705 19.71 15.96 8.37
N LYS A 706 19.95 16.19 9.67
CA LYS A 706 18.99 16.88 10.57
C LYS A 706 19.00 18.40 10.40
N ALA A 707 18.56 18.87 9.24
CA ALA A 707 18.48 20.28 8.89
C ALA A 707 17.15 20.67 8.23
N ILE A 708 16.87 21.97 8.23
CA ILE A 708 15.79 22.57 7.42
C ILE A 708 16.32 22.81 6.00
N VAL A 709 15.55 22.40 4.99
CA VAL A 709 15.87 22.60 3.57
C VAL A 709 15.05 23.76 3.01
N CYS A 710 15.75 24.73 2.43
CA CYS A 710 15.16 25.86 1.70
C CYS A 710 15.70 25.87 0.26
N SER A 711 15.16 26.70 -0.63
CA SER A 711 15.72 26.97 -1.97
C SER A 711 15.66 28.45 -2.31
N ASP A 712 16.57 28.93 -3.17
CA ASP A 712 16.41 30.23 -3.84
C ASP A 712 15.51 30.12 -5.08
N ALA A 713 15.24 28.90 -5.55
CA ALA A 713 14.35 28.57 -6.65
C ALA A 713 12.93 28.24 -6.17
N ALA A 714 11.94 29.06 -6.52
CA ALA A 714 10.55 28.82 -6.18
C ALA A 714 9.99 27.53 -6.80
N ALA A 715 10.45 27.15 -8.00
CA ALA A 715 10.02 25.91 -8.64
C ALA A 715 10.44 24.66 -7.86
N GLU A 716 11.69 24.59 -7.38
CA GLU A 716 12.17 23.45 -6.58
C GLU A 716 11.42 23.37 -5.25
N ALA A 717 11.26 24.51 -4.55
CA ALA A 717 10.49 24.55 -3.31
C ALA A 717 9.01 24.17 -3.52
N ALA A 718 8.37 24.55 -4.64
CA ALA A 718 6.98 24.20 -4.90
C ALA A 718 6.73 22.68 -5.03
N ARG A 719 7.74 21.88 -5.38
CA ARG A 719 7.62 20.40 -5.48
C ARG A 719 7.21 19.77 -4.15
N TYR A 720 7.70 20.32 -3.02
CA TYR A 720 7.36 19.87 -1.67
C TYR A 720 5.98 20.37 -1.19
N GLY A 721 5.20 21.03 -2.05
CA GLY A 721 3.83 21.46 -1.77
C GLY A 721 2.76 20.38 -1.97
N PHE A 722 3.04 19.35 -2.80
CA PHE A 722 2.11 18.25 -3.15
C PHE A 722 0.73 18.73 -3.66
N THR A 723 0.72 19.75 -4.52
CA THR A 723 -0.45 20.17 -5.30
C THR A 723 -0.73 19.21 -6.47
N ALA A 724 -2.01 19.05 -6.83
CA ALA A 724 -2.45 18.16 -7.92
C ALA A 724 -3.45 18.88 -8.85
N VAL A 725 -3.84 18.25 -9.97
CA VAL A 725 -4.75 18.86 -10.98
C VAL A 725 -6.17 19.09 -10.43
N ASP A 726 -6.63 18.18 -9.57
CA ASP A 726 -7.87 18.27 -8.79
C ASP A 726 -7.76 19.22 -7.59
N ARG A 727 -6.55 19.48 -7.11
CA ARG A 727 -6.21 20.28 -5.92
C ARG A 727 -5.04 21.23 -6.21
N PRO A 728 -5.26 22.27 -7.03
CA PRO A 728 -4.22 23.22 -7.44
C PRO A 728 -3.84 24.22 -6.32
N GLU A 729 -4.69 24.35 -5.29
CA GLU A 729 -4.50 25.23 -4.13
C GLU A 729 -3.34 24.74 -3.24
N GLY A 730 -2.29 25.55 -3.10
CA GLY A 730 -1.10 25.21 -2.32
C GLY A 730 -0.47 26.39 -1.58
N TYR A 731 0.48 26.09 -0.69
CA TYR A 731 1.22 27.10 0.07
C TYR A 731 2.72 27.03 -0.20
N LEU A 732 3.31 28.20 -0.46
CA LEU A 732 4.75 28.38 -0.50
C LEU A 732 5.15 29.37 0.60
N VAL A 733 6.08 28.99 1.47
CA VAL A 733 6.58 29.86 2.54
C VAL A 733 7.84 30.58 2.06
N LEU A 734 8.04 31.80 2.53
CA LEU A 734 9.19 32.65 2.20
C LEU A 734 9.79 33.14 3.51
N ALA A 735 11.01 32.70 3.82
CA ALA A 735 11.64 32.88 5.12
C ALA A 735 12.94 33.66 5.01
N VAL A 736 13.21 34.51 6.02
CA VAL A 736 14.52 35.17 6.18
C VAL A 736 15.44 34.21 6.93
N ALA A 737 16.27 33.47 6.19
CA ALA A 737 17.30 32.61 6.75
C ALA A 737 18.57 33.41 7.04
N SER A 738 19.25 33.10 8.14
CA SER A 738 20.63 33.55 8.40
C SER A 738 21.57 32.40 8.09
N LEU A 739 22.43 32.55 7.09
CA LEU A 739 23.43 31.56 6.72
C LEU A 739 24.67 31.57 7.63
N GLY A 740 24.72 32.48 8.62
CA GLY A 740 25.80 32.54 9.60
C GLY A 740 27.12 33.10 9.04
N ASN A 741 28.24 32.79 9.68
CA ASN A 741 29.58 33.29 9.29
C ASN A 741 30.29 32.37 8.29
N GLU A 742 30.35 31.07 8.61
CA GLU A 742 30.97 30.02 7.79
C GLU A 742 29.91 29.34 6.91
N ILE A 743 30.36 28.76 5.79
CA ILE A 743 29.54 28.48 4.61
C ILE A 743 30.36 27.54 3.69
N THR A 744 30.17 26.21 3.80
CA THR A 744 30.92 25.12 3.11
C THR A 744 30.14 24.40 2.01
N GLU A 745 30.52 24.63 0.76
CA GLU A 745 29.95 23.97 -0.44
C GLU A 745 30.27 22.46 -0.51
N VAL A 746 29.35 21.67 -1.09
CA VAL A 746 29.47 20.21 -1.26
C VAL A 746 28.98 19.82 -2.66
N THR A 747 29.83 19.12 -3.40
CA THR A 747 29.64 18.76 -4.82
C THR A 747 29.37 17.27 -4.98
N GLY A 748 28.22 16.82 -4.46
CA GLY A 748 27.75 15.43 -4.50
C GLY A 748 26.92 15.08 -3.25
N THR A 749 26.56 13.82 -3.10
CA THR A 749 25.92 13.33 -1.86
C THR A 749 26.93 13.38 -0.70
N PRO A 750 26.64 14.06 0.42
CA PRO A 750 27.52 14.07 1.57
C PRO A 750 27.64 12.68 2.19
N GLY A 751 28.83 12.33 2.70
CA GLY A 751 28.98 11.17 3.57
C GLY A 751 28.35 11.41 4.94
N ALA A 752 27.87 10.35 5.60
CA ALA A 752 27.17 10.43 6.87
C ALA A 752 27.97 11.08 8.03
N GLU A 753 29.30 11.12 7.93
CA GLU A 753 30.22 11.69 8.92
C GLU A 753 30.30 13.23 8.90
N VAL A 754 29.59 13.91 7.99
CA VAL A 754 29.77 15.36 7.69
C VAL A 754 28.68 16.25 8.31
N LEU A 755 27.69 15.69 9.02
CA LEU A 755 26.33 16.25 9.08
C LEU A 755 25.80 16.73 10.44
N ASP A 756 26.66 17.30 11.30
CA ASP A 756 26.22 18.10 12.47
C ASP A 756 26.01 19.58 12.07
N LEU A 757 25.00 19.84 11.24
CA LEU A 757 24.73 21.16 10.63
C LEU A 757 23.23 21.46 10.51
N HIS A 758 22.82 22.71 10.79
CA HIS A 758 21.41 23.00 11.12
C HIS A 758 20.49 23.57 10.01
N CYS A 759 21.02 24.11 8.90
CA CYS A 759 20.23 24.65 7.76
C CYS A 759 21.01 24.51 6.44
N PHE A 760 20.32 24.16 5.34
CA PHE A 760 20.93 24.06 4.01
C PHE A 760 20.05 24.70 2.90
N SER A 761 20.72 25.13 1.81
CA SER A 761 20.06 25.68 0.62
C SER A 761 20.20 24.73 -0.58
N SER A 762 19.08 24.38 -1.19
CA SER A 762 18.98 23.52 -2.38
C SER A 762 19.21 24.33 -3.66
N SER A 763 20.44 24.81 -3.83
CA SER A 763 20.94 25.52 -5.03
C SER A 763 22.47 25.40 -5.12
N TRP A 764 22.96 24.15 -5.12
CA TRP A 764 24.38 23.75 -5.18
C TRP A 764 25.38 24.55 -4.32
N LEU A 765 24.88 25.09 -3.21
CA LEU A 765 25.63 25.82 -2.19
C LEU A 765 25.21 25.26 -0.82
N SER A 766 25.82 24.13 -0.46
CA SER A 766 25.89 23.66 0.93
C SER A 766 26.63 24.70 1.79
N LEU A 767 26.33 24.72 3.10
CA LEU A 767 26.75 25.77 4.06
C LEU A 767 27.09 25.10 5.41
N SER A 768 27.90 25.73 6.29
CA SER A 768 28.35 25.10 7.55
C SER A 768 28.53 26.07 8.71
N LEU A 769 28.02 25.74 9.89
CA LEU A 769 28.16 26.56 11.10
C LEU A 769 28.44 25.70 12.32
N LEU A 770 29.58 25.98 12.96
CA LEU A 770 29.79 25.65 14.36
C LEU A 770 28.81 26.45 15.24
N SER A 771 28.20 25.78 16.22
CA SER A 771 27.36 26.40 17.24
C SER A 771 27.85 26.00 18.63
N GLU A 772 28.68 26.84 19.25
CA GLU A 772 28.92 26.75 20.70
C GLU A 772 27.66 27.21 21.45
N HIS A 773 26.84 26.27 21.92
CA HIS A 773 26.28 26.25 23.29
C HIS A 773 25.36 25.06 23.59
#